data_AF-A0A934P8L9-F1
#
_entry.id   AF-A0A934P8L9-F1
#
_cell.length_a   1.000
_cell.length_b   1.000
_cell.length_c   1.000
_cell.angle_alpha   90.00
_cell.angle_beta   90.00
_cell.angle_gamma   90.00
#
_symmetry.space_group_name_H-M   'P 1'
#
loop_
_entity.id
_entity.type
_entity.pdbx_description
1 polymer ?
#
loop_
_entity_poly.entity_id
_entity_poly.type
_entity_poly.pdbx_seq_one_letter_code
_entity_poly.pdbx_strand_id
1 'polypeptide(L)'
;MSTATIETPGRTVPAAPDHPLTPLSADEIRAVKRIVEDEGLLGDGVRFVYVALDEPHKATVLAFTPGDPVERCARLLLLDRTTGMGTDLVVSITAGAVTRATVIDAAADGQVPILDEEFEDIESFLLDSAEWLAAMAKRKIEPGKVRAVPLSAGSFGHEDEVGRRIVRVLAFHQEDGADLPWAHPIDGVVAYVDLTARRVVKVVDEIDLAVPAERGEWNAAPHASPARTDLKPIEITQPDGASFAVDGNKITWADWSFRFGFDIREGLTLHQLSFADGGVERPVVYRASISEMVVPYADPSPVRYWQNYFDQGEYLFGRYTNSLELGCDCLGEIKYFDVTIADENGDPKLMKNAICLHEEDYGVLWKHTDMFNGMTETRRSRRLVISFFLTIGNYDYGFYWYLYLDGTVELEAKATGIVFTSAYRGAEGFSTEMAPGLGAPFHQHLFSARLDMAVDGNVNVVEEVDAVPVPMGPENPWGNAFRCRKTKLATESEGLRLADNSKARVWHITNPTKQNRLGQNVGYALHPEGQPVLLADPSSSIAARAAFATKHLWVTQYDESQRYPAGDFVNQHPGEAGLPSFIVGDRSIDGEDLVLWHTFGLTHFPRPEDWPVMPVDYAGFKLKPVGFFDRNPALDVPSSTATHCCEG
;
A
#
# COMPACT_ATOMS: atom_id res chain seq x y z
N MET A 1 32.34 19.89 -13.20
CA MET A 1 32.32 19.65 -14.66
C MET A 1 33.12 18.40 -14.94
N SER A 2 32.45 17.25 -15.00
CA SER A 2 33.01 16.00 -15.49
C SER A 2 32.03 15.53 -16.57
N THR A 3 32.50 15.47 -17.80
CA THR A 3 31.73 15.14 -19.00
C THR A 3 31.40 13.65 -19.00
N ALA A 4 30.14 13.32 -18.69
CA ALA A 4 29.59 11.99 -18.89
C ALA A 4 29.28 11.79 -20.38
N THR A 5 29.93 10.80 -20.98
CA THR A 5 29.67 10.33 -22.34
C THR A 5 28.32 9.61 -22.33
N ILE A 6 27.35 10.11 -23.10
CA ILE A 6 26.06 9.45 -23.33
C ILE A 6 26.32 8.34 -24.36
N GLU A 7 26.44 7.09 -23.91
CA GLU A 7 26.31 5.94 -24.80
C GLU A 7 24.85 5.83 -25.25
N THR A 8 24.65 5.74 -26.56
CA THR A 8 23.32 5.56 -27.16
C THR A 8 22.98 4.07 -27.06
N PRO A 9 21.89 3.67 -26.39
CA PRO A 9 21.52 2.26 -26.34
C PRO A 9 21.16 1.79 -27.75
N GLY A 10 21.76 0.66 -28.17
CA GLY A 10 21.37 -0.03 -29.39
C GLY A 10 19.89 -0.38 -29.33
N ARG A 11 19.18 -0.14 -30.44
CA ARG A 11 17.76 -0.49 -30.64
C ARG A 11 17.56 -2.00 -30.44
N THR A 12 17.21 -2.41 -29.22
CA THR A 12 16.65 -3.72 -28.95
C THR A 12 15.25 -3.77 -29.56
N VAL A 13 14.97 -4.82 -30.34
CA VAL A 13 13.60 -5.09 -30.80
C VAL A 13 12.76 -5.34 -29.54
N PRO A 14 11.56 -4.76 -29.40
CA PRO A 14 10.75 -4.96 -28.21
C PRO A 14 10.38 -6.43 -28.11
N ALA A 15 10.69 -7.08 -26.99
CA ALA A 15 10.20 -8.43 -26.75
C ALA A 15 8.68 -8.35 -26.57
N ALA A 16 7.93 -9.13 -27.35
CA ALA A 16 6.51 -9.34 -27.09
C ALA A 16 6.33 -9.85 -25.64
N PRO A 17 5.24 -9.49 -24.95
CA PRO A 17 5.00 -9.97 -23.59
C PRO A 17 4.97 -11.50 -23.59
N ASP A 18 5.73 -12.10 -22.69
CA ASP A 18 5.89 -13.54 -22.50
C ASP A 18 4.77 -14.16 -21.65
N HIS A 19 3.99 -13.33 -20.96
CA HIS A 19 2.87 -13.73 -20.12
C HIS A 19 1.76 -12.66 -20.09
N PRO A 20 0.47 -13.02 -19.90
CA PRO A 20 -0.62 -12.06 -19.82
C PRO A 20 -0.51 -11.06 -18.66
N LEU A 21 0.17 -11.43 -17.57
CA LEU A 21 0.44 -10.59 -16.40
C LEU A 21 1.79 -9.84 -16.46
N THR A 22 2.52 -9.89 -17.57
CA THR A 22 3.74 -9.09 -17.71
C THR A 22 3.36 -7.60 -17.66
N PRO A 23 4.03 -6.76 -16.84
CA PRO A 23 3.73 -5.33 -16.77
C PRO A 23 3.83 -4.64 -18.14
N LEU A 24 3.17 -3.50 -18.31
CA LEU A 24 3.24 -2.74 -19.56
C LEU A 24 4.69 -2.30 -19.83
N SER A 25 5.15 -2.55 -21.05
CA SER A 25 6.44 -2.05 -21.55
C SER A 25 6.35 -0.57 -21.96
N ALA A 26 7.50 0.08 -22.12
CA ALA A 26 7.56 1.45 -22.64
C ALA A 26 6.92 1.60 -24.04
N ASP A 27 7.03 0.57 -24.89
CA ASP A 27 6.44 0.60 -26.24
C ASP A 27 4.93 0.38 -26.22
N GLU A 28 4.43 -0.44 -25.30
CA GLU A 28 3.00 -0.57 -25.04
C GLU A 28 2.40 0.74 -24.54
N ILE A 29 3.06 1.45 -23.62
CA ILE A 29 2.62 2.78 -23.15
C ILE A 29 2.57 3.79 -24.32
N ARG A 30 3.61 3.83 -25.16
CA ARG A 30 3.59 4.68 -26.38
C ARG A 30 2.50 4.27 -27.37
N ALA A 31 2.19 2.98 -27.48
CA ALA A 31 1.10 2.51 -28.33
C ALA A 31 -0.26 2.97 -27.78
N VAL A 32 -0.47 2.86 -26.47
CA VAL A 32 -1.67 3.38 -25.79
C VAL A 32 -1.85 4.87 -26.08
N LYS A 33 -0.83 5.70 -25.84
CA LYS A 33 -0.88 7.14 -26.13
C LYS A 33 -1.30 7.42 -27.57
N ARG A 34 -0.67 6.77 -28.55
CA ARG A 34 -1.01 6.93 -29.98
C ARG A 34 -2.45 6.55 -30.30
N ILE A 35 -2.95 5.43 -29.76
CA ILE A 35 -4.34 4.99 -30.00
C ILE A 35 -5.33 6.02 -29.45
N VAL A 36 -5.07 6.57 -28.26
CA VAL A 36 -5.93 7.59 -27.64
C VAL A 36 -5.84 8.93 -28.42
N GLU A 37 -4.67 9.26 -28.95
CA GLU A 37 -4.46 10.43 -29.83
C GLU A 37 -5.23 10.28 -31.16
N ASP A 38 -5.15 9.12 -31.81
CA ASP A 38 -5.81 8.82 -33.08
C ASP A 38 -7.35 8.87 -32.97
N GLU A 39 -7.90 8.53 -31.79
CA GLU A 39 -9.33 8.66 -31.47
C GLU A 39 -9.74 10.11 -31.11
N GLY A 40 -8.80 11.06 -31.10
CA GLY A 40 -9.07 12.47 -30.84
C GLY A 40 -9.39 12.79 -29.37
N LEU A 41 -8.97 11.94 -28.44
CA LEU A 41 -9.23 12.09 -27.00
C LEU A 41 -8.16 12.91 -26.26
N LEU A 42 -7.08 13.31 -26.94
CA LEU A 42 -5.99 14.13 -26.39
C LEU A 42 -6.06 15.57 -26.91
N GLY A 43 -6.71 16.46 -26.14
CA GLY A 43 -6.59 17.91 -26.32
C GLY A 43 -5.43 18.50 -25.53
N ASP A 44 -5.08 19.77 -25.78
CA ASP A 44 -3.93 20.45 -25.13
C ASP A 44 -3.98 20.41 -23.59
N GLY A 45 -5.20 20.45 -23.01
CA GLY A 45 -5.45 20.42 -21.56
C GLY A 45 -5.63 19.02 -20.97
N VAL A 46 -5.58 17.95 -21.78
CA VAL A 46 -5.81 16.58 -21.32
C VAL A 46 -4.52 16.00 -20.74
N ARG A 47 -4.63 15.31 -19.60
CA ARG A 47 -3.52 14.58 -18.95
C ARG A 47 -3.91 13.15 -18.64
N PHE A 48 -2.90 12.27 -18.66
CA PHE A 48 -3.00 10.89 -18.21
C PHE A 48 -2.81 10.85 -16.70
N VAL A 49 -3.86 10.48 -15.96
CA VAL A 49 -3.83 10.40 -14.50
C VAL A 49 -3.33 9.02 -14.06
N TYR A 50 -3.79 7.98 -14.75
CA TYR A 50 -3.51 6.58 -14.48
C TYR A 50 -3.35 5.85 -15.83
N VAL A 51 -2.35 4.99 -15.93
CA VAL A 51 -2.18 4.02 -17.03
C VAL A 51 -1.58 2.76 -16.44
N ALA A 52 -2.29 1.64 -16.54
CA ALA A 52 -1.76 0.34 -16.14
C ALA A 52 -2.37 -0.77 -17.00
N LEU A 53 -1.78 -1.97 -16.87
CA LEU A 53 -2.32 -3.18 -17.46
C LEU A 53 -3.76 -3.37 -16.95
N ASP A 54 -4.74 -3.49 -17.86
CA ASP A 54 -6.04 -4.02 -17.48
C ASP A 54 -5.88 -5.53 -17.38
N GLU A 55 -5.59 -6.00 -16.15
CA GLU A 55 -5.28 -7.40 -15.89
C GLU A 55 -6.36 -8.31 -16.48
N PRO A 56 -5.99 -9.34 -17.28
CA PRO A 56 -6.96 -10.25 -17.87
C PRO A 56 -7.77 -10.98 -16.82
N HIS A 57 -9.00 -11.38 -17.17
CA HIS A 57 -9.83 -12.22 -16.32
C HIS A 57 -9.05 -13.46 -15.82
N LYS A 58 -9.23 -13.81 -14.54
CA LYS A 58 -8.50 -14.90 -13.86
C LYS A 58 -8.46 -16.21 -14.66
N ALA A 59 -9.60 -16.60 -15.23
CA ALA A 59 -9.70 -17.82 -16.04
C ALA A 59 -8.77 -17.82 -17.26
N THR A 60 -8.57 -16.67 -17.90
CA THR A 60 -7.65 -16.51 -19.05
C THR A 60 -6.21 -16.75 -18.60
N VAL A 61 -5.82 -16.18 -17.46
CA VAL A 61 -4.47 -16.35 -16.90
C VAL A 61 -4.22 -17.80 -16.48
N LEU A 62 -5.18 -18.43 -15.80
CA LEU A 62 -5.04 -19.82 -15.36
C LEU A 62 -5.03 -20.83 -16.52
N ALA A 63 -5.64 -20.49 -17.65
CA ALA A 63 -5.63 -21.30 -18.87
C ALA A 63 -4.37 -21.08 -19.75
N PHE A 64 -3.61 -20.02 -19.51
CA PHE A 64 -2.48 -19.64 -20.34
C PHE A 64 -1.35 -20.68 -20.29
N THR A 65 -0.87 -21.07 -21.46
CA THR A 65 0.34 -21.87 -21.66
C THR A 65 1.39 -21.06 -22.41
N PRO A 66 2.70 -21.17 -22.07
CA PRO A 66 3.75 -20.49 -22.83
C PRO A 66 3.66 -20.75 -24.34
N GLY A 67 3.57 -19.68 -25.13
CA GLY A 67 3.38 -19.73 -26.58
C GLY A 67 1.96 -19.40 -27.05
N ASP A 68 0.97 -19.39 -26.14
CA ASP A 68 -0.38 -18.88 -26.44
C ASP A 68 -0.33 -17.38 -26.79
N PRO A 69 -1.23 -16.90 -27.66
CA PRO A 69 -1.33 -15.47 -27.94
C PRO A 69 -1.75 -14.69 -26.70
N VAL A 70 -1.13 -13.53 -26.49
CA VAL A 70 -1.42 -12.66 -25.36
C VAL A 70 -2.22 -11.44 -25.85
N GLU A 71 -3.47 -11.32 -25.40
CA GLU A 71 -4.27 -10.09 -25.54
C GLU A 71 -3.75 -9.06 -24.53
N ARG A 72 -3.53 -7.82 -24.98
CA ARG A 72 -2.97 -6.74 -24.17
C ARG A 72 -3.92 -5.56 -24.14
N CYS A 73 -4.44 -5.28 -22.96
CA CYS A 73 -5.30 -4.14 -22.70
C CYS A 73 -4.67 -3.25 -21.63
N ALA A 74 -4.85 -1.93 -21.75
CA ALA A 74 -4.51 -0.98 -20.70
C ALA A 74 -5.77 -0.25 -20.25
N ARG A 75 -5.93 -0.06 -18.94
CA ARG A 75 -6.92 0.88 -18.39
C ARG A 75 -6.26 2.23 -18.18
N LEU A 76 -6.97 3.30 -18.51
CA LEU A 76 -6.50 4.65 -18.37
C LEU A 76 -7.53 5.55 -17.71
N LEU A 77 -7.06 6.49 -16.90
CA LEU A 77 -7.87 7.64 -16.47
C LEU A 77 -7.30 8.89 -17.10
N LEU A 78 -8.15 9.66 -17.79
CA LEU A 78 -7.81 10.96 -18.36
C LEU A 78 -8.48 12.08 -17.56
N LEU A 79 -7.83 13.24 -17.48
CA LEU A 79 -8.40 14.48 -16.95
C LEU A 79 -8.21 15.60 -17.97
N ASP A 80 -9.30 16.22 -18.42
CA ASP A 80 -9.22 17.52 -19.09
C ASP A 80 -9.16 18.62 -18.03
N ARG A 81 -7.97 19.20 -17.85
CA ARG A 81 -7.71 20.25 -16.85
C ARG A 81 -8.48 21.54 -17.15
N THR A 82 -8.96 21.75 -18.37
CA THR A 82 -9.72 22.93 -18.78
C THR A 82 -11.18 22.85 -18.30
N THR A 83 -11.77 21.66 -18.39
CA THR A 83 -13.19 21.43 -18.06
C THR A 83 -13.39 20.74 -16.71
N GLY A 84 -12.35 20.12 -16.16
CA GLY A 84 -12.42 19.26 -14.98
C GLY A 84 -13.00 17.87 -15.27
N MET A 85 -13.24 17.54 -16.55
CA MET A 85 -13.89 16.29 -16.93
C MET A 85 -12.91 15.11 -16.86
N GLY A 86 -13.27 14.10 -16.06
CA GLY A 86 -12.57 12.81 -16.00
C GLY A 86 -13.15 11.78 -16.96
N THR A 87 -12.31 10.91 -17.54
CA THR A 87 -12.76 9.79 -18.39
C THR A 87 -12.00 8.50 -18.03
N ASP A 88 -12.72 7.38 -17.86
CA ASP A 88 -12.19 6.03 -17.68
C ASP A 88 -12.22 5.27 -19.02
N LEU A 89 -11.05 4.85 -19.49
CA LEU A 89 -10.85 4.19 -20.77
C LEU A 89 -10.29 2.78 -20.59
N VAL A 90 -10.63 1.88 -21.51
CA VAL A 90 -9.86 0.66 -21.77
C VAL A 90 -9.43 0.66 -23.22
N VAL A 91 -8.15 0.42 -23.46
CA VAL A 91 -7.52 0.39 -24.77
C VAL A 91 -6.97 -1.01 -25.02
N SER A 92 -7.44 -1.69 -26.07
CA SER A 92 -6.76 -2.91 -26.55
C SER A 92 -5.58 -2.49 -27.41
N ILE A 93 -4.38 -2.73 -26.90
CA ILE A 93 -3.11 -2.51 -27.60
C ILE A 93 -3.01 -3.51 -28.76
N THR A 94 -3.47 -4.75 -28.55
CA THR A 94 -3.48 -5.81 -29.56
C THR A 94 -4.38 -5.44 -30.75
N ALA A 95 -5.59 -4.92 -30.49
CA ALA A 95 -6.53 -4.51 -31.54
C ALA A 95 -6.25 -3.09 -32.09
N GLY A 96 -5.47 -2.28 -31.38
CA GLY A 96 -5.19 -0.90 -31.75
C GLY A 96 -6.40 0.03 -31.62
N ALA A 97 -7.24 -0.17 -30.60
CA ALA A 97 -8.52 0.56 -30.46
C ALA A 97 -8.92 0.78 -29.00
N VAL A 98 -9.68 1.86 -28.76
CA VAL A 98 -10.39 2.09 -27.50
C VAL A 98 -11.61 1.15 -27.45
N THR A 99 -11.66 0.26 -26.46
CA THR A 99 -12.73 -0.73 -26.31
C THR A 99 -13.81 -0.32 -25.31
N ARG A 100 -13.48 0.60 -24.40
CA ARG A 100 -14.42 1.20 -23.44
C ARG A 100 -14.04 2.65 -23.20
N ALA A 101 -15.04 3.53 -23.14
CA ALA A 101 -14.87 4.92 -22.75
C ALA A 101 -16.08 5.38 -21.95
N THR A 102 -15.84 5.81 -20.71
CA THR A 102 -16.88 6.26 -19.78
C THR A 102 -16.49 7.61 -19.20
N VAL A 103 -17.34 8.62 -19.38
CA VAL A 103 -17.19 9.91 -18.70
C VAL A 103 -17.58 9.74 -17.24
N ILE A 104 -16.76 10.27 -16.34
CA ILE A 104 -16.95 10.16 -14.88
C ILE A 104 -17.87 11.28 -14.42
N ASP A 105 -18.95 10.96 -13.70
CA ASP A 105 -19.78 11.98 -13.03
C ASP A 105 -19.08 12.39 -11.73
N ALA A 106 -18.34 13.49 -11.78
CA ALA A 106 -17.58 14.01 -10.64
C ALA A 106 -18.39 14.18 -9.33
N ALA A 107 -19.70 14.39 -9.42
CA ALA A 107 -20.56 14.58 -8.24
C ALA A 107 -21.01 13.24 -7.63
N ALA A 108 -21.25 12.22 -8.46
CA ALA A 108 -21.76 10.92 -8.04
C ALA A 108 -20.64 9.88 -7.85
N ASP A 109 -19.73 9.82 -8.82
CA ASP A 109 -18.68 8.81 -8.93
C ASP A 109 -17.37 9.27 -8.28
N GLY A 110 -17.24 10.54 -7.88
CA GLY A 110 -15.98 11.11 -7.39
C GLY A 110 -15.04 11.58 -8.51
N GLN A 111 -13.83 11.98 -8.13
CA GLN A 111 -12.83 12.58 -9.02
C GLN A 111 -11.69 11.59 -9.28
N VAL A 112 -11.04 11.72 -10.44
CA VAL A 112 -9.76 11.05 -10.70
C VAL A 112 -8.68 11.51 -9.71
N PRO A 113 -7.63 10.69 -9.47
CA PRO A 113 -6.49 11.04 -8.61
C PRO A 113 -5.87 12.42 -8.94
N ILE A 114 -5.21 13.02 -7.96
CA ILE A 114 -4.57 14.35 -8.08
C ILE A 114 -3.33 14.24 -8.99
N LEU A 115 -3.06 15.27 -9.81
CA LEU A 115 -1.87 15.37 -10.66
C LEU A 115 -0.73 16.14 -9.97
N ASP A 116 0.51 15.83 -10.30
CA ASP A 116 1.70 16.58 -9.90
C ASP A 116 1.67 18.00 -10.51
N GLU A 117 1.26 18.15 -11.78
CA GLU A 117 1.07 19.46 -12.41
C GLU A 117 0.05 20.35 -11.65
N GLU A 118 -0.88 19.75 -10.89
CA GLU A 118 -1.82 20.51 -10.07
C GLU A 118 -1.18 21.05 -8.78
N PHE A 119 -0.08 20.45 -8.31
CA PHE A 119 0.68 20.96 -7.17
C PHE A 119 1.51 22.19 -7.52
N GLU A 120 2.13 22.19 -8.71
CA GLU A 120 2.99 23.28 -9.20
C GLU A 120 2.23 24.60 -9.35
N ASP A 121 0.92 24.53 -9.62
CA ASP A 121 0.05 25.68 -9.83
C ASP A 121 -0.35 26.43 -8.52
N ILE A 122 -0.26 25.75 -7.36
CA ILE A 122 -0.93 26.19 -6.12
C ILE A 122 -0.39 27.51 -5.58
N GLU A 123 0.93 27.64 -5.50
CA GLU A 123 1.55 28.85 -4.95
C GLU A 123 1.16 30.08 -5.78
N SER A 124 1.04 29.94 -7.11
CA SER A 124 0.54 31.03 -7.98
C SER A 124 -0.89 31.43 -7.62
N PHE A 125 -1.79 30.46 -7.40
CA PHE A 125 -3.19 30.75 -7.06
C PHE A 125 -3.32 31.42 -5.69
N LEU A 126 -2.45 31.05 -4.74
CA LEU A 126 -2.39 31.71 -3.42
C LEU A 126 -1.90 33.16 -3.52
N LEU A 127 -0.92 33.43 -4.39
CA LEU A 127 -0.40 34.78 -4.63
C LEU A 127 -1.43 35.72 -5.28
N ASP A 128 -2.37 35.17 -6.05
CA ASP A 128 -3.47 35.94 -6.65
C ASP A 128 -4.63 36.20 -5.66
N SER A 129 -4.63 35.57 -4.49
CA SER A 129 -5.70 35.68 -3.49
C SER A 129 -5.42 36.79 -2.47
N ALA A 130 -6.19 37.89 -2.55
CA ALA A 130 -6.10 38.98 -1.58
C ALA A 130 -6.42 38.54 -0.14
N GLU A 131 -7.34 37.59 0.05
CA GLU A 131 -7.68 37.04 1.37
C GLU A 131 -6.51 36.25 1.95
N TRP A 132 -5.83 35.44 1.13
CA TRP A 132 -4.66 34.67 1.55
C TRP A 132 -3.50 35.60 1.93
N LEU A 133 -3.19 36.58 1.07
CA LEU A 133 -2.15 37.56 1.33
C LEU A 133 -2.43 38.38 2.59
N ALA A 134 -3.69 38.72 2.88
CA ALA A 134 -4.07 39.37 4.12
C ALA A 134 -3.81 38.49 5.35
N ALA A 135 -4.12 37.19 5.27
CA ALA A 135 -3.87 36.23 6.34
C ALA A 135 -2.36 36.02 6.62
N MET A 136 -1.52 36.03 5.58
CA MET A 136 -0.06 35.99 5.71
C MET A 136 0.50 37.30 6.28
N ALA A 137 0.01 38.45 5.81
CA ALA A 137 0.43 39.76 6.30
C ALA A 137 0.10 39.98 7.79
N LYS A 138 -1.08 39.50 8.24
CA LYS A 138 -1.47 39.47 9.66
C LYS A 138 -0.43 38.74 10.52
N ARG A 139 0.08 37.62 10.02
CA ARG A 139 1.13 36.79 10.65
C ARG A 139 2.55 37.31 10.42
N LYS A 140 2.70 38.39 9.64
CA LYS A 140 4.00 38.99 9.23
C LYS A 140 4.90 38.00 8.46
N ILE A 141 4.28 37.15 7.63
CA ILE A 141 4.98 36.18 6.79
C ILE A 141 5.07 36.71 5.37
N GLU A 142 6.29 36.66 4.81
CA GLU A 142 6.53 37.03 3.42
C GLU A 142 6.04 35.90 2.49
N PRO A 143 5.25 36.20 1.44
CA PRO A 143 4.71 35.14 0.56
C PRO A 143 5.76 34.21 -0.06
N GLY A 144 6.97 34.71 -0.38
CA GLY A 144 8.05 33.89 -0.93
C GLY A 144 8.65 32.86 0.05
N LYS A 145 8.36 32.99 1.35
CA LYS A 145 8.75 32.06 2.40
C LYS A 145 7.65 31.07 2.75
N VAL A 146 6.51 31.11 2.05
CA VAL A 146 5.44 30.14 2.22
C VAL A 146 5.69 28.95 1.30
N ARG A 147 5.59 27.75 1.84
CA ARG A 147 5.45 26.50 1.09
C ARG A 147 4.03 26.01 1.20
N ALA A 148 3.37 25.91 0.06
CA ALA A 148 1.99 25.45 -0.03
C ALA A 148 1.96 23.93 -0.16
N VAL A 149 1.21 23.27 0.71
CA VAL A 149 0.98 21.82 0.64
C VAL A 149 -0.48 21.61 0.23
N PRO A 150 -0.76 21.30 -1.04
CA PRO A 150 -2.09 20.96 -1.52
C PRO A 150 -2.48 19.53 -1.11
N LEU A 151 -3.68 19.41 -0.57
CA LEU A 151 -4.16 18.21 0.09
C LEU A 151 -5.56 17.85 -0.40
N SER A 152 -5.87 16.57 -0.45
CA SER A 152 -7.19 16.08 -0.86
C SER A 152 -8.29 16.67 0.03
N ALA A 153 -9.40 17.09 -0.59
CA ALA A 153 -10.42 17.86 0.10
C ALA A 153 -11.40 17.03 0.94
N GLY A 154 -11.45 15.71 0.71
CA GLY A 154 -12.51 14.83 1.22
C GLY A 154 -13.89 15.17 0.66
N SER A 155 -14.95 14.69 1.31
CA SER A 155 -16.34 14.98 0.89
C SER A 155 -17.24 15.20 2.10
N PHE A 156 -17.75 16.41 2.27
CA PHE A 156 -18.49 16.82 3.47
C PHE A 156 -19.91 17.33 3.17
N GLY A 157 -20.37 17.20 1.92
CA GLY A 157 -21.68 17.67 1.49
C GLY A 157 -21.81 19.19 1.33
N HIS A 158 -20.69 19.91 1.23
CA HIS A 158 -20.70 21.35 0.93
C HIS A 158 -21.15 21.57 -0.51
N GLU A 159 -22.31 22.21 -0.71
CA GLU A 159 -22.92 22.40 -2.04
C GLU A 159 -21.98 23.09 -3.04
N ASP A 160 -21.10 23.96 -2.56
CA ASP A 160 -20.11 24.69 -3.36
C ASP A 160 -18.86 23.87 -3.70
N GLU A 161 -18.75 22.61 -3.27
CA GLU A 161 -17.65 21.69 -3.58
C GLU A 161 -18.11 20.48 -4.41
N VAL A 162 -19.40 20.14 -4.42
CA VAL A 162 -19.95 18.97 -5.15
C VAL A 162 -19.68 19.08 -6.65
N GLY A 163 -19.07 18.05 -7.23
CA GLY A 163 -18.72 17.99 -8.65
C GLY A 163 -17.56 18.90 -9.08
N ARG A 164 -16.99 19.68 -8.17
CA ARG A 164 -15.81 20.53 -8.42
C ARG A 164 -14.55 19.81 -7.97
N ARG A 165 -13.42 20.14 -8.59
CA ARG A 165 -12.12 19.56 -8.27
C ARG A 165 -11.38 20.44 -7.27
N ILE A 166 -11.53 20.12 -5.99
CA ILE A 166 -11.07 20.93 -4.87
C ILE A 166 -9.86 20.29 -4.20
N VAL A 167 -8.86 21.11 -3.90
CA VAL A 167 -7.84 20.80 -2.90
C VAL A 167 -7.88 21.83 -1.78
N ARG A 168 -7.42 21.43 -0.61
CA ARG A 168 -7.24 22.33 0.52
C ARG A 168 -5.76 22.48 0.79
N VAL A 169 -5.33 23.68 1.14
CA VAL A 169 -3.92 24.03 1.20
C VAL A 169 -3.56 24.44 2.60
N LEU A 170 -2.72 23.62 3.24
CA LEU A 170 -2.01 23.99 4.45
C LEU A 170 -0.66 24.57 4.07
N ALA A 171 -0.17 25.49 4.89
CA ALA A 171 1.02 26.26 4.57
C ALA A 171 2.06 26.15 5.67
N PHE A 172 3.31 26.19 5.24
CA PHE A 172 4.48 26.09 6.09
C PHE A 172 5.43 27.23 5.77
N HIS A 173 6.08 27.78 6.79
CA HIS A 173 7.13 28.76 6.59
C HIS A 173 8.44 28.03 6.26
N GLN A 174 9.22 28.55 5.33
CA GLN A 174 10.57 28.09 5.06
C GLN A 174 11.49 29.32 5.00
N GLU A 175 12.40 29.43 5.96
CA GLU A 175 13.26 30.60 6.09
C GLU A 175 14.31 30.66 4.99
N ASP A 176 14.92 29.52 4.66
CA ASP A 176 15.93 29.35 3.62
C ASP A 176 15.89 27.94 3.01
N GLY A 177 16.72 27.67 2.00
CA GLY A 177 16.70 26.40 1.27
C GLY A 177 17.16 25.17 2.07
N ALA A 178 17.77 25.35 3.25
CA ALA A 178 18.14 24.24 4.13
C ALA A 178 17.07 23.94 5.18
N ASP A 179 16.15 24.89 5.40
CA ASP A 179 15.10 24.80 6.41
C ASP A 179 14.06 23.75 6.03
N LEU A 180 13.68 22.90 6.98
CA LEU A 180 12.61 21.93 6.77
C LEU A 180 11.25 22.58 7.07
N PRO A 181 10.39 22.80 6.06
CA PRO A 181 9.15 23.56 6.25
C PRO A 181 8.22 22.93 7.29
N TRP A 182 8.25 21.59 7.44
CA TRP A 182 7.46 20.86 8.43
C TRP A 182 7.70 21.32 9.88
N ALA A 183 8.81 22.00 10.17
CA ALA A 183 9.09 22.57 11.49
C ALA A 183 8.25 23.82 11.79
N HIS A 184 7.67 24.44 10.76
CA HIS A 184 7.09 25.78 10.83
C HIS A 184 5.67 25.84 10.24
N PRO A 185 4.70 25.05 10.76
CA PRO A 185 3.32 25.11 10.29
C PRO A 185 2.72 26.50 10.52
N ILE A 186 2.16 27.09 9.47
CA ILE A 186 1.39 28.33 9.51
C ILE A 186 -0.05 27.97 9.87
N ASP A 187 -0.27 27.64 11.14
CA ASP A 187 -1.52 27.06 11.62
C ASP A 187 -2.65 28.09 11.83
N GLY A 188 -3.88 27.59 11.95
CA GLY A 188 -5.08 28.42 12.11
C GLY A 188 -5.53 29.12 10.83
N VAL A 189 -4.92 28.82 9.69
CA VAL A 189 -5.36 29.24 8.36
C VAL A 189 -5.31 28.09 7.35
N VAL A 190 -6.29 28.02 6.45
CA VAL A 190 -6.33 27.08 5.31
C VAL A 190 -6.98 27.77 4.10
N ALA A 191 -6.48 27.48 2.90
CA ALA A 191 -7.12 27.92 1.65
C ALA A 191 -7.80 26.74 0.94
N TYR A 192 -8.96 26.96 0.34
CA TYR A 192 -9.62 25.98 -0.53
C TYR A 192 -9.45 26.48 -1.96
N VAL A 193 -8.99 25.59 -2.84
CA VAL A 193 -8.60 25.91 -4.23
C VAL A 193 -9.42 25.05 -5.15
N ASP A 194 -10.04 25.66 -6.16
CA ASP A 194 -10.62 24.94 -7.28
C ASP A 194 -9.59 24.85 -8.40
N LEU A 195 -9.17 23.62 -8.70
CA LEU A 195 -8.11 23.31 -9.66
C LEU A 195 -8.55 23.54 -11.10
N THR A 196 -9.85 23.37 -11.40
CA THR A 196 -10.42 23.65 -12.72
C THR A 196 -10.63 25.14 -12.92
N ALA A 197 -11.14 25.84 -11.92
CA ALA A 197 -11.28 27.30 -11.96
C ALA A 197 -9.96 28.05 -11.74
N ARG A 198 -8.88 27.34 -11.40
CA ARG A 198 -7.51 27.84 -11.23
C ARG A 198 -7.40 29.02 -10.26
N ARG A 199 -8.06 28.91 -9.11
CA ARG A 199 -8.10 30.00 -8.11
C ARG A 199 -8.45 29.52 -6.71
N VAL A 200 -8.05 30.32 -5.72
CA VAL A 200 -8.60 30.23 -4.36
C VAL A 200 -10.09 30.58 -4.38
N VAL A 201 -10.91 29.73 -3.75
CA VAL A 201 -12.36 29.90 -3.65
C VAL A 201 -12.81 30.29 -2.25
N LYS A 202 -11.98 30.00 -1.24
CA LYS A 202 -12.26 30.31 0.16
C LYS A 202 -10.95 30.33 0.96
N VAL A 203 -10.83 31.28 1.90
CA VAL A 203 -9.80 31.25 2.94
C VAL A 203 -10.49 31.19 4.29
N VAL A 204 -10.10 30.22 5.12
CA VAL A 204 -10.54 30.12 6.51
C VAL A 204 -9.37 30.54 7.39
N ASP A 205 -9.38 31.78 7.88
CA ASP A 205 -8.43 32.30 8.90
C ASP A 205 -9.11 32.25 10.28
N GLU A 206 -9.03 31.08 10.93
CA GLU A 206 -9.70 30.75 12.18
C GLU A 206 -9.08 31.48 13.37
N ILE A 207 -7.76 31.37 13.51
CA ILE A 207 -7.02 31.86 14.66
C ILE A 207 -5.59 32.21 14.27
N ASP A 208 -5.06 33.27 14.88
CA ASP A 208 -3.66 33.67 14.73
C ASP A 208 -2.81 32.96 15.78
N LEU A 209 -1.98 32.01 15.35
CA LEU A 209 -1.08 31.22 16.20
C LEU A 209 0.37 31.54 15.86
N ALA A 210 1.21 31.52 16.88
CA ALA A 210 2.65 31.66 16.65
C ALA A 210 3.16 30.48 15.82
N VAL A 211 3.92 30.77 14.77
CA VAL A 211 4.64 29.75 14.00
C VAL A 211 5.77 29.22 14.89
N PRO A 212 5.90 27.89 15.09
CA PRO A 212 6.99 27.31 15.86
C PRO A 212 8.34 27.74 15.27
N ALA A 213 9.31 28.09 16.12
CA ALA A 213 10.54 28.75 15.68
C ALA A 213 11.76 27.83 15.57
N GLU A 214 11.73 26.66 16.23
CA GLU A 214 12.84 25.72 16.17
C GLU A 214 12.90 25.06 14.80
N ARG A 215 14.11 24.99 14.23
CA ARG A 215 14.38 24.41 12.92
C ARG A 215 14.43 22.87 13.00
N GLY A 216 14.04 22.21 11.92
CA GLY A 216 13.96 20.75 11.85
C GLY A 216 15.18 20.07 11.20
N GLU A 217 16.05 20.78 10.48
CA GLU A 217 17.13 20.12 9.75
C GLU A 217 18.23 19.56 10.66
N TRP A 218 18.64 18.31 10.41
CA TRP A 218 19.65 17.61 11.22
C TRP A 218 20.98 17.37 10.48
N ASN A 219 21.04 17.72 9.19
CA ASN A 219 22.17 17.44 8.30
C ASN A 219 22.93 18.70 7.86
N ALA A 220 22.43 19.90 8.20
CA ALA A 220 23.02 21.18 7.81
C ALA A 220 23.44 22.02 9.02
N ALA A 221 24.53 22.77 8.89
CA ALA A 221 24.96 23.69 9.93
C ALA A 221 23.94 24.85 10.11
N PRO A 222 23.67 25.33 11.33
CA PRO A 222 24.36 25.00 12.60
C PRO A 222 23.74 23.83 13.38
N HIS A 223 22.65 23.21 12.89
CA HIS A 223 21.86 22.20 13.61
C HIS A 223 22.28 20.75 13.32
N ALA A 224 23.33 20.56 12.51
CA ALA A 224 23.87 19.24 12.18
C ALA A 224 24.24 18.43 13.42
N SER A 225 23.63 17.26 13.57
CA SER A 225 23.96 16.33 14.65
C SER A 225 25.28 15.61 14.35
N PRO A 226 26.22 15.51 15.31
CA PRO A 226 27.44 14.74 15.11
C PRO A 226 27.15 13.26 14.84
N ALA A 227 27.77 12.70 13.79
CA ALA A 227 27.64 11.28 13.49
C ALA A 227 28.32 10.41 14.56
N ARG A 228 27.70 9.26 14.88
CA ARG A 228 28.30 8.23 15.72
C ARG A 228 29.51 7.59 15.02
N THR A 229 30.53 7.23 15.79
CA THR A 229 31.77 6.60 15.26
C THR A 229 32.04 5.22 15.86
N ASP A 230 31.10 4.65 16.61
CA ASP A 230 31.24 3.40 17.35
C ASP A 230 30.59 2.18 16.66
N LEU A 231 29.79 2.41 15.61
CA LEU A 231 29.17 1.35 14.81
C LEU A 231 30.21 0.68 13.90
N LYS A 232 30.35 -0.65 14.02
CA LYS A 232 31.22 -1.45 13.16
C LYS A 232 30.45 -1.94 11.93
N PRO A 233 31.11 -2.13 10.77
CA PRO A 233 30.46 -2.68 9.58
C PRO A 233 29.88 -4.08 9.84
N ILE A 234 28.73 -4.35 9.22
CA ILE A 234 28.14 -5.68 9.07
C ILE A 234 28.09 -5.98 7.57
N GLU A 235 28.75 -7.05 7.14
CA GLU A 235 28.79 -7.46 5.74
C GLU A 235 27.95 -8.71 5.55
N ILE A 236 26.97 -8.64 4.64
CA ILE A 236 26.10 -9.75 4.24
C ILE A 236 26.44 -10.09 2.80
N THR A 237 26.97 -11.29 2.57
CA THR A 237 27.40 -11.74 1.23
C THR A 237 26.89 -13.15 0.94
N GLN A 238 26.59 -13.41 -0.34
CA GLN A 238 26.24 -14.74 -0.84
C GLN A 238 27.29 -15.19 -1.86
N PRO A 239 28.35 -15.90 -1.44
CA PRO A 239 29.51 -16.19 -2.31
C PRO A 239 29.17 -17.03 -3.55
N ASP A 240 28.09 -17.81 -3.48
CA ASP A 240 27.59 -18.65 -4.57
C ASP A 240 26.36 -18.04 -5.29
N GLY A 241 26.06 -16.77 -5.01
CA GLY A 241 24.85 -16.07 -5.48
C GLY A 241 23.60 -16.40 -4.67
N ALA A 242 22.48 -15.78 -5.06
CA ALA A 242 21.19 -15.98 -4.42
C ALA A 242 20.53 -17.32 -4.83
N SER A 243 19.70 -17.88 -3.94
CA SER A 243 19.02 -19.17 -4.13
C SER A 243 17.70 -19.05 -4.91
N PHE A 244 17.32 -17.85 -5.34
CA PHE A 244 16.15 -17.63 -6.20
C PHE A 244 16.55 -17.54 -7.66
N ALA A 245 15.64 -17.93 -8.55
CA ALA A 245 15.73 -17.71 -9.99
C ALA A 245 14.67 -16.71 -10.44
N VAL A 246 15.02 -15.98 -11.50
CA VAL A 246 14.19 -14.94 -12.11
C VAL A 246 14.06 -15.23 -13.60
N ASP A 247 12.82 -15.32 -14.07
CA ASP A 247 12.48 -15.45 -15.48
C ASP A 247 11.38 -14.44 -15.84
N GLY A 248 11.78 -13.33 -16.47
CA GLY A 248 10.92 -12.16 -16.64
C GLY A 248 10.43 -11.65 -15.29
N ASN A 249 9.12 -11.70 -15.07
CA ASN A 249 8.50 -11.36 -13.79
C ASN A 249 8.16 -12.58 -12.90
N LYS A 250 8.48 -13.81 -13.34
CA LYS A 250 8.33 -15.03 -12.54
C LYS A 250 9.54 -15.23 -11.64
N ILE A 251 9.27 -15.53 -10.38
CA ILE A 251 10.25 -15.82 -9.34
C ILE A 251 10.04 -17.24 -8.83
N THR A 252 11.12 -18.00 -8.69
CA THR A 252 11.12 -19.28 -8.00
C THR A 252 12.19 -19.28 -6.91
N TRP A 253 11.83 -19.64 -5.69
CA TRP A 253 12.76 -19.67 -4.55
C TRP A 253 12.38 -20.78 -3.59
N ALA A 254 13.32 -21.67 -3.26
CA ALA A 254 13.01 -22.92 -2.58
C ALA A 254 11.82 -23.62 -3.27
N ASP A 255 10.74 -23.85 -2.55
CA ASP A 255 9.50 -24.45 -3.09
C ASP A 255 8.46 -23.41 -3.54
N TRP A 256 8.74 -22.11 -3.39
CA TRP A 256 7.83 -21.05 -3.81
C TRP A 256 7.95 -20.72 -5.30
N SER A 257 6.81 -20.44 -5.93
CA SER A 257 6.68 -19.93 -7.30
C SER A 257 5.62 -18.82 -7.32
N PHE A 258 5.95 -17.67 -7.89
CA PHE A 258 5.01 -16.55 -8.07
C PHE A 258 5.45 -15.65 -9.21
N ARG A 259 4.60 -14.69 -9.58
CA ARG A 259 4.95 -13.56 -10.45
C ARG A 259 4.76 -12.26 -9.71
N PHE A 260 5.64 -11.29 -9.92
CA PHE A 260 5.37 -9.93 -9.47
C PHE A 260 4.76 -9.09 -10.61
N GLY A 261 3.93 -8.14 -10.25
CA GLY A 261 3.43 -7.09 -11.13
C GLY A 261 3.68 -5.72 -10.51
N PHE A 262 3.37 -4.67 -11.27
CA PHE A 262 3.38 -3.32 -10.76
C PHE A 262 2.23 -2.52 -11.38
N ASP A 263 1.40 -1.94 -10.54
CA ASP A 263 0.28 -1.07 -10.91
C ASP A 263 0.55 0.34 -10.36
N ILE A 264 0.26 1.39 -11.12
CA ILE A 264 0.58 2.75 -10.69
C ILE A 264 -0.21 3.17 -9.44
N ARG A 265 -1.40 2.58 -9.19
CA ARG A 265 -2.17 2.82 -7.96
C ARG A 265 -1.66 1.95 -6.82
N GLU A 266 -1.55 0.64 -6.99
CA GLU A 266 -1.21 -0.33 -5.91
C GLU A 266 0.29 -0.45 -5.60
N GLY A 267 1.16 -0.04 -6.54
CA GLY A 267 2.58 -0.37 -6.49
C GLY A 267 2.82 -1.85 -6.77
N LEU A 268 3.61 -2.51 -5.91
CA LEU A 268 3.96 -3.93 -6.05
C LEU A 268 2.75 -4.85 -5.84
N THR A 269 2.54 -5.79 -6.77
CA THR A 269 1.52 -6.85 -6.68
C THR A 269 2.16 -8.23 -6.83
N LEU A 270 1.62 -9.25 -6.15
CA LEU A 270 2.06 -10.64 -6.29
C LEU A 270 0.95 -11.48 -6.91
N HIS A 271 1.30 -12.39 -7.82
CA HIS A 271 0.38 -13.18 -8.62
C HIS A 271 0.78 -14.66 -8.62
N GLN A 272 -0.21 -15.55 -8.72
CA GLN A 272 -0.05 -16.99 -8.83
C GLN A 272 0.90 -17.58 -7.77
N LEU A 273 0.81 -17.08 -6.52
CA LEU A 273 1.64 -17.54 -5.42
C LEU A 273 1.29 -18.99 -5.08
N SER A 274 2.29 -19.86 -5.19
CA SER A 274 2.15 -21.31 -5.06
C SER A 274 3.36 -21.94 -4.39
N PHE A 275 3.15 -23.13 -3.83
CA PHE A 275 4.16 -23.90 -3.12
C PHE A 275 4.26 -25.31 -3.73
N ALA A 276 5.47 -25.74 -4.07
CA ALA A 276 5.75 -27.07 -4.59
C ALA A 276 5.78 -28.09 -3.43
N ASP A 277 4.90 -29.07 -3.44
CA ASP A 277 4.85 -30.14 -2.43
C ASP A 277 4.79 -31.50 -3.13
N GLY A 278 5.81 -32.33 -2.90
CA GLY A 278 5.92 -33.65 -3.56
C GLY A 278 5.97 -33.59 -5.08
N GLY A 279 6.49 -32.49 -5.65
CA GLY A 279 6.56 -32.26 -7.11
C GLY A 279 5.26 -31.74 -7.73
N VAL A 280 4.26 -31.37 -6.91
CA VAL A 280 3.01 -30.74 -7.35
C VAL A 280 3.03 -29.28 -6.95
N GLU A 281 2.81 -28.37 -7.90
CA GLU A 281 2.62 -26.94 -7.61
C GLU A 281 1.20 -26.73 -7.06
N ARG A 282 1.10 -26.29 -5.80
CA ARG A 282 -0.16 -26.11 -5.08
C ARG A 282 -0.43 -24.62 -4.86
N PRO A 283 -1.49 -24.05 -5.44
CA PRO A 283 -1.77 -22.63 -5.29
C PRO A 283 -2.13 -22.24 -3.85
N VAL A 284 -1.81 -20.99 -3.46
CA VAL A 284 -2.10 -20.44 -2.14
C VAL A 284 -2.89 -19.13 -2.27
N VAL A 285 -2.35 -18.17 -3.02
CA VAL A 285 -2.97 -16.87 -3.29
C VAL A 285 -2.86 -16.58 -4.78
N TYR A 286 -3.98 -16.33 -5.46
CA TYR A 286 -3.95 -15.95 -6.88
C TYR A 286 -3.41 -14.54 -7.08
N ARG A 287 -3.84 -13.57 -6.26
CA ARG A 287 -3.37 -12.18 -6.32
C ARG A 287 -3.32 -11.54 -4.93
N ALA A 288 -2.20 -10.88 -4.61
CA ALA A 288 -1.98 -10.16 -3.36
C ALA A 288 -1.48 -8.73 -3.63
N SER A 289 -2.10 -7.74 -2.99
CA SER A 289 -1.73 -6.33 -3.10
C SER A 289 -2.16 -5.51 -1.88
N ILE A 290 -1.58 -4.33 -1.74
CA ILE A 290 -2.21 -3.24 -0.97
C ILE A 290 -3.17 -2.51 -1.90
N SER A 291 -4.44 -2.57 -1.55
CA SER A 291 -5.56 -2.14 -2.39
C SER A 291 -6.16 -0.80 -1.99
N GLU A 292 -5.88 -0.35 -0.76
CA GLU A 292 -6.08 1.04 -0.33
C GLU A 292 -5.22 1.34 0.90
N MET A 293 -4.94 2.62 1.13
CA MET A 293 -4.40 3.14 2.38
C MET A 293 -5.05 4.46 2.70
N VAL A 294 -5.44 4.66 3.96
CA VAL A 294 -6.00 5.93 4.44
C VAL A 294 -5.32 6.42 5.74
N VAL A 295 -5.05 7.71 5.80
CA VAL A 295 -4.46 8.42 6.95
C VAL A 295 -5.47 9.42 7.52
N PRO A 296 -6.41 9.00 8.39
CA PRO A 296 -7.38 9.90 9.01
C PRO A 296 -6.78 10.65 10.19
N TYR A 297 -6.96 11.97 10.22
CA TYR A 297 -6.51 12.83 11.32
C TYR A 297 -7.64 13.12 12.32
N ALA A 298 -7.28 13.29 13.59
CA ALA A 298 -8.23 13.45 14.69
C ALA A 298 -8.37 14.89 15.19
N ASP A 299 -7.89 15.90 14.45
CA ASP A 299 -8.04 17.31 14.83
C ASP A 299 -9.36 17.90 14.28
N PRO A 300 -10.36 18.21 15.14
CA PRO A 300 -11.64 18.75 14.72
C PRO A 300 -11.59 20.24 14.35
N SER A 301 -10.42 20.88 14.41
CA SER A 301 -10.24 22.29 14.04
C SER A 301 -10.79 22.57 12.63
N PRO A 302 -11.41 23.74 12.39
CA PRO A 302 -11.89 24.13 11.06
C PRO A 302 -10.83 24.09 9.95
N VAL A 303 -9.54 24.13 10.33
CA VAL A 303 -8.44 24.04 9.38
C VAL A 303 -8.01 22.60 9.04
N ARG A 304 -8.42 21.58 9.80
CA ARG A 304 -7.93 20.18 9.69
C ARG A 304 -8.98 19.07 9.81
N TYR A 305 -10.23 19.33 10.22
CA TYR A 305 -11.27 18.30 10.39
C TYR A 305 -11.50 17.41 9.16
N TRP A 306 -11.13 17.93 7.98
CA TRP A 306 -11.31 17.30 6.69
C TRP A 306 -10.15 16.38 6.28
N GLN A 307 -9.03 16.45 6.99
CA GLN A 307 -7.75 15.86 6.62
C GLN A 307 -7.78 14.34 6.74
N ASN A 308 -7.98 13.67 5.60
CA ASN A 308 -7.98 12.21 5.50
C ASN A 308 -7.38 11.80 4.15
N TYR A 309 -6.11 11.44 4.14
CA TYR A 309 -5.39 11.19 2.90
C TYR A 309 -5.55 9.73 2.48
N PHE A 310 -6.17 9.50 1.32
CA PHE A 310 -6.15 8.18 0.70
C PHE A 310 -4.92 8.10 -0.19
N ASP A 311 -3.76 7.86 0.43
CA ASP A 311 -2.45 7.86 -0.22
C ASP A 311 -2.42 7.02 -1.51
N GLN A 312 -3.16 5.92 -1.53
CA GLN A 312 -3.28 5.10 -2.72
C GLN A 312 -4.33 5.63 -3.71
N GLY A 313 -5.59 5.79 -3.28
CA GLY A 313 -6.70 6.16 -4.16
C GLY A 313 -6.74 7.61 -4.65
N GLU A 314 -6.10 8.55 -3.94
CA GLU A 314 -6.06 9.97 -4.28
C GLU A 314 -4.73 10.41 -4.92
N TYR A 315 -3.61 9.72 -4.62
CA TYR A 315 -2.26 10.14 -5.01
C TYR A 315 -1.48 9.12 -5.86
N LEU A 316 -1.79 7.82 -5.76
CA LEU A 316 -1.15 6.71 -6.50
C LEU A 316 0.27 6.35 -6.01
N PHE A 317 0.40 5.21 -5.30
CA PHE A 317 1.68 4.72 -4.76
C PHE A 317 2.80 4.64 -5.79
N GLY A 318 2.49 4.13 -6.98
CA GLY A 318 3.45 3.89 -8.03
C GLY A 318 4.08 5.16 -8.58
N ARG A 319 3.38 6.31 -8.52
CA ARG A 319 3.93 7.59 -8.99
C ARG A 319 5.10 8.06 -8.12
N TYR A 320 5.04 7.75 -6.83
CA TYR A 320 6.00 8.19 -5.81
C TYR A 320 6.91 7.09 -5.30
N THR A 321 6.96 5.95 -5.99
CA THR A 321 7.90 4.87 -5.68
C THR A 321 9.34 5.36 -5.84
N ASN A 322 10.17 5.10 -4.84
CA ASN A 322 11.56 5.53 -4.81
C ASN A 322 12.44 4.66 -5.71
N SER A 323 13.59 5.21 -6.11
CA SER A 323 14.69 4.41 -6.66
C SER A 323 15.58 3.94 -5.53
N LEU A 324 15.54 2.64 -5.23
CA LEU A 324 16.24 2.06 -4.09
C LEU A 324 17.76 1.94 -4.33
N GLU A 325 18.55 2.35 -3.34
CA GLU A 325 20.01 2.35 -3.39
C GLU A 325 20.61 1.12 -2.69
N LEU A 326 21.54 0.45 -3.38
CA LEU A 326 22.27 -0.71 -2.86
C LEU A 326 23.10 -0.33 -1.63
N GLY A 327 22.95 -1.11 -0.56
CA GLY A 327 23.65 -0.94 0.71
C GLY A 327 23.03 0.11 1.64
N CYS A 328 22.05 0.87 1.17
CA CYS A 328 21.31 1.85 1.98
C CYS A 328 19.87 1.35 2.23
N ASP A 329 19.06 1.25 1.18
CA ASP A 329 17.65 0.81 1.29
C ASP A 329 17.53 -0.72 1.32
N CYS A 330 18.38 -1.40 0.56
CA CYS A 330 18.48 -2.86 0.53
C CYS A 330 19.93 -3.32 0.68
N LEU A 331 20.18 -4.21 1.66
CA LEU A 331 21.50 -4.70 2.04
C LEU A 331 21.63 -6.21 1.78
N GLY A 332 22.76 -6.63 1.19
CA GLY A 332 23.04 -8.03 0.86
C GLY A 332 23.22 -8.26 -0.63
N GLU A 333 22.91 -9.46 -1.10
CA GLU A 333 22.88 -9.80 -2.53
C GLU A 333 21.50 -9.43 -3.09
N ILE A 334 21.41 -8.28 -3.77
CA ILE A 334 20.13 -7.70 -4.18
C ILE A 334 19.90 -7.84 -5.68
N LYS A 335 18.73 -8.37 -6.04
CA LYS A 335 18.18 -8.24 -7.40
C LYS A 335 17.17 -7.10 -7.44
N TYR A 336 17.48 -6.08 -8.22
CA TYR A 336 16.54 -4.99 -8.50
C TYR A 336 15.72 -5.22 -9.76
N PHE A 337 14.52 -4.66 -9.78
CA PHE A 337 13.69 -4.53 -10.97
C PHE A 337 13.32 -3.07 -11.20
N ASP A 338 13.54 -2.62 -12.44
CA ASP A 338 13.03 -1.35 -12.92
C ASP A 338 11.56 -1.51 -13.29
N VAL A 339 10.80 -0.43 -13.13
CA VAL A 339 9.38 -0.37 -13.50
C VAL A 339 9.19 0.78 -14.47
N THR A 340 8.38 0.58 -15.50
CA THR A 340 7.97 1.66 -16.40
C THR A 340 6.52 2.03 -16.13
N ILE A 341 6.26 3.31 -15.89
CA ILE A 341 4.91 3.88 -15.77
C ILE A 341 4.69 4.92 -16.88
N ALA A 342 3.45 5.37 -17.10
CA ALA A 342 3.19 6.56 -17.89
C ALA A 342 3.32 7.82 -17.01
N ASP A 343 3.90 8.88 -17.54
CA ASP A 343 3.81 10.21 -16.96
C ASP A 343 2.47 10.90 -17.33
N GLU A 344 2.29 12.14 -16.88
CA GLU A 344 1.04 12.88 -17.08
C GLU A 344 0.78 13.27 -18.55
N ASN A 345 1.79 13.17 -19.41
CA ASN A 345 1.70 13.35 -20.85
C ASN A 345 1.54 12.02 -21.60
N GLY A 346 1.43 10.89 -20.89
CA GLY A 346 1.32 9.55 -21.45
C GLY A 346 2.64 9.00 -22.01
N ASP A 347 3.78 9.63 -21.70
CA ASP A 347 5.09 9.16 -22.11
C ASP A 347 5.66 8.18 -21.07
N PRO A 348 6.42 7.15 -21.50
CA PRO A 348 6.96 6.17 -20.56
C PRO A 348 8.08 6.76 -19.70
N LYS A 349 7.91 6.69 -18.38
CA LYS A 349 8.87 7.05 -17.34
C LYS A 349 9.43 5.80 -16.67
N LEU A 350 10.74 5.61 -16.75
CA LEU A 350 11.45 4.51 -16.09
C LEU A 350 11.77 4.87 -14.64
N MET A 351 11.27 4.09 -13.69
CA MET A 351 11.67 4.10 -12.29
C MET A 351 12.72 3.02 -12.08
N LYS A 352 13.96 3.45 -11.88
CA LYS A 352 15.07 2.53 -11.66
C LYS A 352 15.00 1.92 -10.27
N ASN A 353 15.36 0.66 -10.13
CA ASN A 353 15.43 -0.04 -8.85
C ASN A 353 14.16 0.11 -8.00
N ALA A 354 12.99 0.11 -8.63
CA ALA A 354 11.72 0.35 -7.96
C ALA A 354 11.33 -0.81 -7.02
N ILE A 355 11.72 -2.03 -7.37
CA ILE A 355 11.48 -3.24 -6.56
C ILE A 355 12.82 -3.87 -6.20
N CYS A 356 12.94 -4.26 -4.93
CA CYS A 356 14.07 -5.00 -4.39
C CYS A 356 13.66 -6.44 -4.07
N LEU A 357 14.49 -7.40 -4.49
CA LEU A 357 14.34 -8.83 -4.21
C LEU A 357 15.65 -9.38 -3.64
N HIS A 358 15.56 -10.04 -2.47
CA HIS A 358 16.68 -10.74 -1.86
C HIS A 358 16.17 -11.86 -0.95
N GLU A 359 17.07 -12.73 -0.49
CA GLU A 359 16.78 -13.66 0.61
C GLU A 359 17.64 -13.30 1.81
N GLU A 360 17.11 -13.52 3.02
CA GLU A 360 17.85 -13.28 4.25
C GLU A 360 17.70 -14.43 5.24
N ASP A 361 18.72 -14.59 6.10
CA ASP A 361 18.65 -15.50 7.23
C ASP A 361 17.59 -15.03 8.23
N TYR A 362 16.82 -15.98 8.77
CA TYR A 362 15.80 -15.71 9.77
C TYR A 362 15.94 -16.60 11.01
N GLY A 363 17.18 -16.78 11.48
CA GLY A 363 17.45 -17.49 12.72
C GLY A 363 17.11 -18.98 12.66
N VAL A 364 16.49 -19.52 13.72
CA VAL A 364 16.17 -20.95 13.85
C VAL A 364 14.80 -21.24 13.22
N LEU A 365 14.76 -22.22 12.31
CA LEU A 365 13.52 -22.73 11.71
C LEU A 365 12.84 -23.76 12.62
N TRP A 366 13.58 -24.80 12.99
CA TRP A 366 13.16 -25.79 13.96
C TRP A 366 14.37 -26.40 14.68
N LYS A 367 14.18 -26.84 15.92
CA LYS A 367 15.23 -27.41 16.77
C LYS A 367 14.64 -28.40 17.76
N HIS A 368 15.35 -29.51 17.98
CA HIS A 368 15.01 -30.46 19.05
C HIS A 368 16.28 -31.10 19.63
N THR A 369 16.25 -31.39 20.92
CA THR A 369 17.27 -32.17 21.63
C THR A 369 16.55 -33.26 22.42
N ASP A 370 16.66 -34.50 21.98
CA ASP A 370 15.97 -35.65 22.54
C ASP A 370 16.83 -36.39 23.56
N MET A 371 16.33 -36.52 24.78
CA MET A 371 17.06 -37.19 25.85
C MET A 371 17.01 -38.71 25.81
N PHE A 372 16.05 -39.30 25.08
CA PHE A 372 15.81 -40.74 25.08
C PHE A 372 16.67 -41.46 24.04
N ASN A 373 16.86 -40.85 22.87
CA ASN A 373 17.70 -41.41 21.80
C ASN A 373 18.97 -40.57 21.51
N GLY A 374 19.14 -39.42 22.17
CA GLY A 374 20.32 -38.56 22.02
C GLY A 374 20.32 -37.68 20.76
N MET A 375 19.23 -37.66 19.99
CA MET A 375 19.12 -36.84 18.78
C MET A 375 19.25 -35.35 19.11
N THR A 376 20.09 -34.63 18.38
CA THR A 376 20.21 -33.17 18.49
C THR A 376 20.22 -32.57 17.10
N GLU A 377 19.15 -31.87 16.76
CA GLU A 377 18.95 -31.33 15.42
C GLU A 377 18.62 -29.83 15.50
N THR A 378 19.09 -29.07 14.51
CA THR A 378 18.76 -27.65 14.34
C THR A 378 18.80 -27.33 12.85
N ARG A 379 17.79 -26.61 12.37
CA ARG A 379 17.76 -26.01 11.03
C ARG A 379 17.57 -24.51 11.13
N ARG A 380 18.21 -23.80 10.22
CA ARG A 380 18.08 -22.35 10.11
C ARG A 380 16.96 -21.99 9.14
N SER A 381 16.28 -20.89 9.43
CA SER A 381 15.24 -20.36 8.56
C SER A 381 15.85 -19.37 7.58
N ARG A 382 15.14 -19.16 6.48
CA ARG A 382 15.33 -18.05 5.57
C ARG A 382 13.97 -17.49 5.19
N ARG A 383 13.96 -16.24 4.73
CA ARG A 383 12.82 -15.68 4.02
C ARG A 383 13.26 -15.01 2.74
N LEU A 384 12.46 -15.15 1.70
CA LEU A 384 12.54 -14.29 0.52
C LEU A 384 11.83 -12.98 0.84
N VAL A 385 12.42 -11.87 0.44
CA VAL A 385 11.92 -10.52 0.61
C VAL A 385 11.68 -9.91 -0.76
N ILE A 386 10.46 -9.45 -1.03
CA ILE A 386 10.17 -8.59 -2.18
C ILE A 386 9.48 -7.31 -1.71
N SER A 387 10.09 -6.17 -2.03
CA SER A 387 9.69 -4.89 -1.45
C SER A 387 9.81 -3.71 -2.39
N PHE A 388 9.08 -2.65 -2.07
CA PHE A 388 9.25 -1.30 -2.63
C PHE A 388 9.06 -0.25 -1.52
N PHE A 389 9.56 0.97 -1.76
CA PHE A 389 9.42 2.11 -0.86
C PHE A 389 8.86 3.30 -1.64
N LEU A 390 8.06 4.15 -0.99
CA LEU A 390 7.44 5.31 -1.62
C LEU A 390 7.36 6.50 -0.66
N THR A 391 7.31 7.71 -1.20
CA THR A 391 7.23 8.96 -0.43
C THR A 391 6.00 9.77 -0.84
N ILE A 392 5.03 9.94 0.06
CA ILE A 392 3.86 10.79 -0.19
C ILE A 392 3.88 11.96 0.77
N GLY A 393 4.18 13.15 0.22
CA GLY A 393 4.29 14.38 0.98
C GLY A 393 5.37 14.27 2.07
N ASN A 394 4.93 14.18 3.31
CA ASN A 394 5.78 14.12 4.50
C ASN A 394 6.14 12.69 4.95
N TYR A 395 5.38 11.67 4.54
CA TYR A 395 5.57 10.30 4.98
C TYR A 395 6.29 9.44 3.93
N ASP A 396 6.99 8.43 4.42
CA ASP A 396 7.61 7.41 3.60
C ASP A 396 7.17 6.02 4.07
N TYR A 397 6.81 5.14 3.13
CA TYR A 397 6.32 3.80 3.43
C TYR A 397 7.09 2.73 2.66
N GLY A 398 7.53 1.71 3.37
CA GLY A 398 8.07 0.49 2.78
C GLY A 398 7.09 -0.67 2.92
N PHE A 399 6.78 -1.35 1.82
CA PHE A 399 5.94 -2.55 1.84
C PHE A 399 6.77 -3.77 1.51
N TYR A 400 6.80 -4.74 2.42
CA TYR A 400 7.64 -5.93 2.33
C TYR A 400 6.78 -7.18 2.38
N TRP A 401 6.79 -7.94 1.29
CA TRP A 401 6.25 -9.29 1.28
C TRP A 401 7.36 -10.29 1.60
N TYR A 402 7.05 -11.23 2.49
CA TYR A 402 7.96 -12.27 2.93
C TYR A 402 7.39 -13.66 2.64
N LEU A 403 8.22 -14.54 2.08
CA LEU A 403 7.93 -15.96 1.89
C LEU A 403 8.92 -16.80 2.70
N TYR A 404 8.42 -17.68 3.57
CA TYR A 404 9.23 -18.47 4.49
C TYR A 404 9.35 -19.94 4.06
N LEU A 405 10.41 -20.61 4.49
CA LEU A 405 10.63 -22.04 4.23
C LEU A 405 9.56 -22.95 4.84
N ASP A 406 8.83 -22.50 5.86
CA ASP A 406 7.75 -23.27 6.49
C ASP A 406 6.38 -23.11 5.79
N GLY A 407 6.34 -22.37 4.68
CA GLY A 407 5.12 -22.07 3.95
C GLY A 407 4.37 -20.83 4.43
N THR A 408 4.89 -20.09 5.43
CA THR A 408 4.31 -18.80 5.86
C THR A 408 4.47 -17.72 4.78
N VAL A 409 3.43 -16.91 4.58
CA VAL A 409 3.44 -15.65 3.83
C VAL A 409 3.21 -14.52 4.82
N GLU A 410 3.91 -13.41 4.68
CA GLU A 410 3.76 -12.24 5.56
C GLU A 410 3.85 -10.96 4.75
N LEU A 411 3.12 -9.95 5.20
CA LEU A 411 3.30 -8.57 4.76
C LEU A 411 3.65 -7.72 5.98
N GLU A 412 4.66 -6.87 5.82
CA GLU A 412 5.04 -5.82 6.76
C GLU A 412 5.08 -4.46 6.05
N ALA A 413 4.31 -3.51 6.55
CA ALA A 413 4.38 -2.09 6.22
C ALA A 413 5.27 -1.38 7.25
N LYS A 414 6.22 -0.59 6.76
CA LYS A 414 7.15 0.22 7.55
C LYS A 414 6.83 1.69 7.32
N ALA A 415 6.29 2.37 8.33
CA ALA A 415 6.01 3.80 8.26
C ALA A 415 7.19 4.58 8.86
N THR A 416 7.70 5.57 8.12
CA THR A 416 8.77 6.49 8.53
C THR A 416 8.55 7.86 7.87
N GLY A 417 9.55 8.74 7.89
CA GLY A 417 9.46 10.08 7.32
C GLY A 417 9.25 11.13 8.38
N ILE A 418 8.61 12.24 8.03
CA ILE A 418 8.38 13.38 8.92
C ILE A 418 6.91 13.40 9.32
N VAL A 419 6.59 13.50 10.61
CA VAL A 419 5.20 13.63 11.05
C VAL A 419 4.55 14.90 10.51
N PHE A 420 3.27 14.85 10.13
CA PHE A 420 2.54 16.05 9.72
C PHE A 420 2.31 16.96 10.93
N THR A 421 2.64 18.25 10.82
CA THR A 421 2.67 19.16 11.96
C THR A 421 1.57 20.23 11.95
N SER A 422 1.43 20.86 13.11
CA SER A 422 0.48 21.91 13.51
C SER A 422 1.11 22.79 14.58
N ALA A 423 0.43 23.86 14.98
CA ALA A 423 0.79 24.53 16.23
C ALA A 423 0.26 23.69 17.42
N TYR A 424 1.03 23.61 18.50
CA TYR A 424 0.60 22.93 19.71
C TYR A 424 -0.47 23.75 20.44
N ARG A 425 -1.64 23.14 20.66
CA ARG A 425 -2.82 23.79 21.28
C ARG A 425 -3.04 23.37 22.75
N GLY A 426 -2.07 22.72 23.38
CA GLY A 426 -2.13 22.29 24.78
C GLY A 426 -2.50 20.81 24.98
N ALA A 427 -2.40 20.33 26.23
CA ALA A 427 -2.46 18.90 26.57
C ALA A 427 -3.83 18.25 26.37
N GLU A 428 -4.90 19.03 26.45
CA GLU A 428 -6.27 18.56 26.17
C GLU A 428 -6.62 18.65 24.67
N GLY A 429 -5.64 19.01 23.84
CA GLY A 429 -5.78 19.06 22.38
C GLY A 429 -5.67 17.69 21.73
N PHE A 430 -5.77 17.69 20.40
CA PHE A 430 -5.70 16.48 19.56
C PHE A 430 -4.30 16.30 18.94
N SER A 431 -3.26 16.78 19.61
CA SER A 431 -1.87 16.72 19.16
C SER A 431 -0.90 16.55 20.33
N THR A 432 0.26 15.93 20.07
CA THR A 432 1.39 15.90 21.00
C THR A 432 2.33 17.08 20.71
N GLU A 433 2.89 17.70 21.75
CA GLU A 433 3.98 18.68 21.59
C GLU A 433 5.30 17.97 21.28
N MET A 434 5.91 18.30 20.14
CA MET A 434 7.11 17.66 19.60
C MET A 434 8.37 18.49 19.83
N ALA A 435 8.20 19.82 19.76
CA ALA A 435 9.17 20.86 20.05
C ALA A 435 8.40 22.08 20.58
N PRO A 436 9.03 23.11 21.18
CA PRO A 436 8.34 24.26 21.74
C PRO A 436 7.34 24.90 20.77
N GLY A 437 6.04 24.75 21.06
CA GLY A 437 4.94 25.26 20.23
C GLY A 437 4.62 24.42 18.97
N LEU A 438 5.40 23.40 18.63
CA LEU A 438 5.17 22.49 17.51
C LEU A 438 4.31 21.30 17.96
N GLY A 439 3.12 21.15 17.38
CA GLY A 439 2.23 20.02 17.62
C GLY A 439 2.22 19.03 16.46
N ALA A 440 2.07 17.74 16.72
CA ALA A 440 1.77 16.74 15.71
C ALA A 440 0.40 16.11 16.00
N PRO A 441 -0.62 16.33 15.15
CA PRO A 441 -1.97 15.84 15.39
C PRO A 441 -2.05 14.30 15.39
N PHE A 442 -2.92 13.75 16.23
CA PHE A 442 -3.16 12.30 16.28
C PHE A 442 -3.79 11.83 14.97
N HIS A 443 -3.40 10.65 14.51
CA HIS A 443 -3.88 10.08 13.26
C HIS A 443 -3.75 8.55 13.26
N GLN A 444 -4.34 7.90 12.27
CA GLN A 444 -4.11 6.47 12.01
C GLN A 444 -3.44 6.30 10.64
N HIS A 445 -2.81 5.14 10.42
CA HIS A 445 -2.37 4.68 9.11
C HIS A 445 -3.04 3.34 8.87
N LEU A 446 -4.11 3.29 8.06
CA LEU A 446 -4.92 2.08 7.88
C LEU A 446 -4.80 1.58 6.44
N PHE A 447 -4.31 0.35 6.29
CA PHE A 447 -4.07 -0.31 5.01
C PHE A 447 -5.13 -1.38 4.77
N SER A 448 -5.43 -1.66 3.50
CA SER A 448 -6.26 -2.80 3.09
C SER A 448 -5.48 -3.72 2.16
N ALA A 449 -5.13 -4.91 2.64
CA ALA A 449 -4.58 -5.95 1.78
C ALA A 449 -5.72 -6.71 1.08
N ARG A 450 -5.69 -6.74 -0.25
CA ARG A 450 -6.57 -7.56 -1.08
C ARG A 450 -5.88 -8.89 -1.38
N LEU A 451 -6.46 -9.97 -0.89
CA LEU A 451 -5.93 -11.33 -1.00
C LEU A 451 -6.96 -12.19 -1.74
N ASP A 452 -6.77 -12.32 -3.04
CA ASP A 452 -7.54 -13.21 -3.89
C ASP A 452 -7.05 -14.64 -3.68
N MET A 453 -7.83 -15.45 -2.95
CA MET A 453 -7.38 -16.73 -2.40
C MET A 453 -7.49 -17.85 -3.42
N ALA A 454 -6.55 -18.80 -3.35
CA ALA A 454 -6.56 -19.98 -4.21
C ALA A 454 -6.03 -21.21 -3.47
N VAL A 455 -6.42 -21.41 -2.20
CA VAL A 455 -5.87 -22.50 -1.38
C VAL A 455 -6.17 -23.85 -2.04
N ASP A 456 -5.13 -24.47 -2.62
CA ASP A 456 -5.21 -25.71 -3.41
C ASP A 456 -6.29 -25.66 -4.54
N GLY A 457 -6.53 -24.46 -5.08
CA GLY A 457 -7.56 -24.14 -6.07
C GLY A 457 -8.58 -23.09 -5.58
N ASN A 458 -9.51 -22.69 -6.48
CA ASN A 458 -10.42 -21.56 -6.27
C ASN A 458 -11.74 -21.93 -5.55
N VAL A 459 -11.87 -23.14 -4.99
CA VAL A 459 -13.05 -23.55 -4.23
C VAL A 459 -12.68 -23.44 -2.76
N ASN A 460 -12.97 -22.29 -2.14
CA ASN A 460 -12.53 -21.99 -0.78
C ASN A 460 -13.72 -21.64 0.14
N VAL A 461 -13.53 -21.85 1.44
CA VAL A 461 -14.44 -21.43 2.52
C VAL A 461 -13.65 -20.69 3.58
N VAL A 462 -14.29 -19.77 4.29
CA VAL A 462 -13.69 -19.09 5.45
C VAL A 462 -14.35 -19.53 6.75
N GLU A 463 -13.54 -19.91 7.74
CA GLU A 463 -13.96 -20.19 9.10
C GLU A 463 -13.29 -19.21 10.07
N GLU A 464 -14.07 -18.48 10.87
CA GLU A 464 -13.56 -17.78 12.04
C GLU A 464 -13.26 -18.77 13.16
N VAL A 465 -12.04 -18.74 13.67
CA VAL A 465 -11.55 -19.68 14.68
C VAL A 465 -11.22 -18.94 15.97
N ASP A 466 -11.93 -19.29 17.04
CA ASP A 466 -11.76 -18.74 18.39
C ASP A 466 -11.21 -19.82 19.35
N ALA A 467 -10.32 -19.42 20.25
CA ALA A 467 -10.07 -20.15 21.50
C ALA A 467 -11.18 -19.83 22.52
N VAL A 468 -11.80 -20.89 23.07
CA VAL A 468 -12.94 -20.76 24.00
C VAL A 468 -12.68 -21.57 25.27
N PRO A 469 -12.77 -20.96 26.47
CA PRO A 469 -12.64 -21.70 27.73
C PRO A 469 -13.83 -22.64 27.94
N VAL A 470 -13.58 -23.82 28.53
CA VAL A 470 -14.64 -24.75 28.93
C VAL A 470 -14.90 -24.57 30.43
N PRO A 471 -16.14 -24.26 30.87
CA PRO A 471 -16.44 -24.11 32.29
C PRO A 471 -16.10 -25.37 33.09
N MET A 472 -15.77 -25.19 34.38
CA MET A 472 -15.58 -26.32 35.29
C MET A 472 -16.90 -27.08 35.45
N GLY A 473 -16.83 -28.41 35.43
CA GLY A 473 -18.01 -29.28 35.52
C GLY A 473 -17.62 -30.76 35.44
N PRO A 474 -18.58 -31.69 35.35
CA PRO A 474 -18.27 -33.13 35.31
C PRO A 474 -17.29 -33.54 34.20
N GLU A 475 -17.34 -32.88 33.03
CA GLU A 475 -16.45 -33.13 31.89
C GLU A 475 -15.13 -32.33 31.95
N ASN A 476 -15.02 -31.37 32.87
CA ASN A 476 -13.82 -30.55 33.10
C ASN A 476 -13.68 -30.26 34.61
N PRO A 477 -13.48 -31.28 35.46
CA PRO A 477 -13.59 -31.15 36.92
C PRO A 477 -12.52 -30.24 37.52
N TRP A 478 -11.45 -29.95 36.77
CA TRP A 478 -10.32 -29.13 37.20
C TRP A 478 -10.21 -27.81 36.46
N GLY A 479 -11.18 -27.47 35.60
CA GLY A 479 -11.29 -26.15 34.97
C GLY A 479 -10.18 -25.80 33.96
N ASN A 480 -9.35 -26.76 33.54
CA ASN A 480 -8.18 -26.50 32.70
C ASN A 480 -8.46 -26.57 31.19
N ALA A 481 -9.62 -27.10 30.77
CA ALA A 481 -9.92 -27.31 29.36
C ALA A 481 -10.30 -26.00 28.62
N PHE A 482 -9.87 -25.92 27.37
CA PHE A 482 -10.34 -24.96 26.36
C PHE A 482 -10.55 -25.72 25.03
N ARG A 483 -11.28 -25.12 24.09
CA ARG A 483 -11.54 -25.70 22.76
C ARG A 483 -11.34 -24.67 21.66
N CYS A 484 -11.10 -25.18 20.46
CA CYS A 484 -11.23 -24.44 19.22
C CYS A 484 -12.70 -24.42 18.81
N ARG A 485 -13.30 -23.23 18.66
CA ARG A 485 -14.62 -23.04 18.06
C ARG A 485 -14.46 -22.47 16.67
N LYS A 486 -14.98 -23.18 15.67
CA LYS A 486 -15.00 -22.76 14.28
C LYS A 486 -16.39 -22.27 13.90
N THR A 487 -16.47 -21.09 13.32
CA THR A 487 -17.70 -20.49 12.80
C THR A 487 -17.51 -20.26 11.31
N LYS A 488 -18.19 -21.03 10.48
CA LYS A 488 -18.17 -20.85 9.03
C LYS A 488 -18.87 -19.55 8.66
N LEU A 489 -18.29 -18.80 7.73
CA LEU A 489 -18.90 -17.61 7.13
C LEU A 489 -19.49 -18.04 5.78
N ALA A 490 -20.81 -17.92 5.61
CA ALA A 490 -21.52 -18.46 4.45
C ALA A 490 -21.86 -17.39 3.41
N THR A 491 -22.07 -16.13 3.84
CA THR A 491 -22.41 -15.01 2.96
C THR A 491 -21.51 -13.80 3.19
N GLU A 492 -21.48 -12.89 2.23
CA GLU A 492 -20.68 -11.65 2.32
C GLU A 492 -21.03 -10.83 3.56
N SER A 493 -22.29 -10.73 3.96
CA SER A 493 -22.71 -10.02 5.18
C SER A 493 -22.20 -10.68 6.47
N GLU A 494 -21.97 -11.99 6.48
CA GLU A 494 -21.30 -12.68 7.60
C GLU A 494 -19.78 -12.47 7.59
N GLY A 495 -19.22 -12.10 6.44
CA GLY A 495 -17.80 -11.88 6.14
C GLY A 495 -17.16 -10.66 6.81
N LEU A 496 -17.94 -9.81 7.48
CA LEU A 496 -17.47 -8.56 8.13
C LEU A 496 -17.02 -8.84 9.56
N ARG A 497 -15.71 -9.07 9.78
CA ARG A 497 -15.18 -9.54 11.07
C ARG A 497 -14.25 -8.54 11.74
N LEU A 498 -14.26 -8.58 13.06
CA LEU A 498 -13.26 -7.94 13.91
C LEU A 498 -12.33 -8.99 14.49
N ALA A 499 -11.04 -8.66 14.54
CA ALA A 499 -10.04 -9.38 15.29
C ALA A 499 -10.40 -9.34 16.79
N ASP A 500 -10.00 -10.38 17.51
CA ASP A 500 -10.18 -10.47 18.96
C ASP A 500 -9.00 -11.23 19.56
N ASN A 501 -7.97 -10.48 19.94
CA ASN A 501 -6.75 -11.04 20.50
C ASN A 501 -6.99 -11.75 21.84
N SER A 502 -8.08 -11.43 22.56
CA SER A 502 -8.46 -12.14 23.79
C SER A 502 -8.94 -13.58 23.53
N LYS A 503 -9.35 -13.87 22.29
CA LYS A 503 -9.75 -15.20 21.82
C LYS A 503 -8.72 -15.85 20.90
N ALA A 504 -7.56 -15.22 20.70
CA ALA A 504 -6.60 -15.61 19.66
C ALA A 504 -7.27 -15.82 18.29
N ARG A 505 -8.21 -14.93 17.94
CA ARG A 505 -9.03 -15.07 16.75
C ARG A 505 -8.19 -15.05 15.49
N VAL A 506 -8.40 -16.04 14.63
CA VAL A 506 -7.82 -16.15 13.28
C VAL A 506 -8.89 -16.57 12.30
N TRP A 507 -8.64 -16.40 10.99
CA TRP A 507 -9.56 -16.85 9.94
C TRP A 507 -8.90 -17.90 9.09
N HIS A 508 -9.47 -19.11 9.07
CA HIS A 508 -8.99 -20.21 8.25
C HIS A 508 -9.67 -20.17 6.88
N ILE A 509 -8.88 -20.10 5.83
CA ILE A 509 -9.28 -20.27 4.44
C ILE A 509 -8.96 -21.71 4.07
N THR A 510 -9.98 -22.53 3.83
CA THR A 510 -9.80 -23.96 3.55
C THR A 510 -10.44 -24.37 2.23
N ASN A 511 -9.92 -25.44 1.63
CA ASN A 511 -10.50 -26.06 0.45
C ASN A 511 -11.31 -27.30 0.86
N PRO A 512 -12.66 -27.28 0.74
CA PRO A 512 -13.50 -28.38 1.19
C PRO A 512 -13.41 -29.62 0.29
N THR A 513 -12.77 -29.52 -0.88
CA THR A 513 -12.63 -30.62 -1.85
C THR A 513 -11.26 -31.30 -1.81
N LYS A 514 -10.34 -30.80 -0.99
CA LYS A 514 -8.96 -31.29 -0.88
C LYS A 514 -8.66 -31.57 0.58
N GLN A 515 -8.23 -32.78 0.88
CA GLN A 515 -7.91 -33.21 2.23
C GLN A 515 -6.46 -33.66 2.32
N ASN A 516 -5.82 -33.33 3.43
CA ASN A 516 -4.53 -33.91 3.79
C ASN A 516 -4.70 -35.39 4.20
N ARG A 517 -3.59 -36.09 4.44
CA ARG A 517 -3.58 -37.51 4.83
C ARG A 517 -4.31 -37.84 6.13
N LEU A 518 -4.69 -36.84 6.92
CA LEU A 518 -5.46 -37.01 8.17
C LEU A 518 -6.98 -36.83 7.95
N GLY A 519 -7.43 -36.63 6.71
CA GLY A 519 -8.84 -36.40 6.37
C GLY A 519 -9.32 -34.99 6.75
N GLN A 520 -8.41 -34.03 6.91
CA GLN A 520 -8.73 -32.64 7.22
C GLN A 520 -8.63 -31.80 5.95
N ASN A 521 -9.53 -30.84 5.77
CA ASN A 521 -9.46 -29.89 4.66
C ASN A 521 -8.15 -29.10 4.73
N VAL A 522 -7.45 -29.00 3.60
CA VAL A 522 -6.22 -28.22 3.48
C VAL A 522 -6.54 -26.72 3.65
N GLY A 523 -5.65 -25.97 4.29
CA GLY A 523 -5.96 -24.58 4.64
C GLY A 523 -4.78 -23.68 4.93
N TYR A 524 -5.02 -22.39 4.84
CA TYR A 524 -4.17 -21.31 5.37
C TYR A 524 -4.96 -20.49 6.40
N ALA A 525 -4.29 -19.94 7.41
CA ALA A 525 -4.88 -19.09 8.43
C ALA A 525 -4.33 -17.67 8.34
N LEU A 526 -5.23 -16.68 8.24
CA LEU A 526 -4.91 -15.27 8.41
C LEU A 526 -4.78 -14.96 9.90
N HIS A 527 -3.57 -14.55 10.29
CA HIS A 527 -3.21 -14.06 11.61
C HIS A 527 -3.15 -12.53 11.57
N PRO A 528 -4.15 -11.82 12.12
CA PRO A 528 -4.09 -10.37 12.26
C PRO A 528 -3.18 -9.95 13.41
N GLU A 529 -2.68 -8.72 13.39
CA GLU A 529 -2.11 -8.07 14.57
C GLU A 529 -3.20 -7.70 15.60
N GLY A 530 -4.39 -7.34 15.11
CA GLY A 530 -5.52 -6.95 15.96
C GLY A 530 -5.40 -5.55 16.58
N GLN A 531 -4.63 -4.65 15.95
CA GLN A 531 -4.60 -3.22 16.28
C GLN A 531 -5.96 -2.55 16.02
N PRO A 532 -6.26 -1.37 16.61
CA PRO A 532 -7.52 -0.68 16.39
C PRO A 532 -7.83 -0.43 14.90
N VAL A 533 -9.08 -0.68 14.51
CA VAL A 533 -9.68 -0.22 13.24
C VAL A 533 -9.92 1.29 13.28
N LEU A 534 -10.55 1.85 12.23
CA LEU A 534 -10.94 3.26 12.17
C LEU A 534 -11.67 3.70 13.44
N LEU A 535 -11.12 4.73 14.11
CA LEU A 535 -11.62 5.28 15.37
C LEU A 535 -12.65 6.40 15.17
N ALA A 536 -12.74 6.95 13.96
CA ALA A 536 -13.69 8.01 13.64
C ALA A 536 -15.14 7.57 13.92
N ASP A 537 -16.00 8.55 14.24
CA ASP A 537 -17.41 8.28 14.48
C ASP A 537 -18.04 7.54 13.27
N PRO A 538 -18.84 6.49 13.47
CA PRO A 538 -19.46 5.74 12.37
C PRO A 538 -20.33 6.56 11.41
N SER A 539 -20.81 7.74 11.84
CA SER A 539 -21.58 8.68 11.02
C SER A 539 -20.73 9.72 10.28
N SER A 540 -19.41 9.70 10.48
CA SER A 540 -18.49 10.63 9.83
C SER A 540 -18.33 10.36 8.33
N SER A 541 -17.99 11.42 7.58
CA SER A 541 -17.61 11.30 6.16
C SER A 541 -16.53 10.25 5.94
N ILE A 542 -15.49 10.23 6.77
CA ILE A 542 -14.40 9.29 6.62
C ILE A 542 -14.84 7.84 6.86
N ALA A 543 -15.77 7.58 7.78
CA ALA A 543 -16.31 6.23 7.97
C ALA A 543 -17.09 5.75 6.73
N ALA A 544 -17.81 6.63 6.04
CA ALA A 544 -18.50 6.30 4.79
C ALA A 544 -17.54 6.11 3.60
N ARG A 545 -16.46 6.90 3.52
CA ARG A 545 -15.46 6.83 2.44
C ARG A 545 -14.44 5.69 2.61
N ALA A 546 -14.07 5.40 3.85
CA ALA A 546 -13.13 4.34 4.22
C ALA A 546 -13.85 3.21 5.00
N ALA A 547 -15.05 2.81 4.56
CA ALA A 547 -15.84 1.78 5.25
C ALA A 547 -15.06 0.48 5.46
N PHE A 548 -14.16 0.13 4.53
CA PHE A 548 -13.22 -0.99 4.64
C PHE A 548 -12.46 -0.99 5.95
N ALA A 549 -12.06 0.20 6.42
CA ALA A 549 -11.23 0.39 7.58
C ALA A 549 -11.97 0.19 8.91
N THR A 550 -13.29 -0.06 8.89
CA THR A 550 -14.13 -0.24 10.10
C THR A 550 -14.23 -1.69 10.58
N LYS A 551 -13.66 -2.63 9.83
CA LYS A 551 -13.58 -4.07 10.15
C LYS A 551 -12.18 -4.55 9.83
N HIS A 552 -11.69 -5.56 10.54
CA HIS A 552 -10.39 -6.16 10.26
C HIS A 552 -10.43 -7.08 9.04
N LEU A 553 -11.57 -7.72 8.78
CA LEU A 553 -11.71 -8.61 7.63
C LEU A 553 -13.05 -8.37 6.95
N TRP A 554 -13.00 -8.34 5.62
CA TRP A 554 -14.14 -8.55 4.73
C TRP A 554 -13.86 -9.76 3.86
N VAL A 555 -14.91 -10.48 3.47
CA VAL A 555 -14.83 -11.59 2.53
C VAL A 555 -15.88 -11.38 1.46
N THR A 556 -15.46 -11.34 0.21
CA THR A 556 -16.35 -11.21 -0.95
C THR A 556 -16.17 -12.39 -1.89
N GLN A 557 -17.21 -12.70 -2.68
CA GLN A 557 -17.02 -13.55 -3.84
C GLN A 557 -16.17 -12.78 -4.88
N TYR A 558 -15.28 -13.47 -5.58
CA TYR A 558 -14.45 -12.90 -6.64
C TYR A 558 -15.30 -12.26 -7.73
N ASP A 559 -14.87 -11.09 -8.17
CA ASP A 559 -15.37 -10.37 -9.33
C ASP A 559 -14.21 -9.54 -9.89
N GLU A 560 -14.01 -9.59 -11.20
CA GLU A 560 -12.88 -8.91 -11.87
C GLU A 560 -12.95 -7.39 -11.75
N SER A 561 -14.16 -6.81 -11.62
CA SER A 561 -14.33 -5.36 -11.47
C SER A 561 -14.10 -4.88 -10.04
N GLN A 562 -14.04 -5.78 -9.05
CA GLN A 562 -13.89 -5.44 -7.64
C GLN A 562 -12.41 -5.42 -7.26
N ARG A 563 -11.76 -4.29 -7.52
CA ARG A 563 -10.31 -4.09 -7.30
C ARG A 563 -9.97 -3.31 -6.04
N TYR A 564 -10.70 -2.24 -5.72
CA TYR A 564 -10.35 -1.32 -4.66
C TYR A 564 -11.46 -1.20 -3.60
N PRO A 565 -11.13 -1.31 -2.31
CA PRO A 565 -12.10 -1.38 -1.23
C PRO A 565 -12.80 -0.04 -0.93
N ALA A 566 -12.27 1.08 -1.44
CA ALA A 566 -12.88 2.41 -1.41
C ALA A 566 -13.42 2.88 -2.79
N GLY A 567 -13.42 1.99 -3.80
CA GLY A 567 -13.88 2.30 -5.16
C GLY A 567 -12.79 2.82 -6.10
N ASP A 568 -13.17 2.99 -7.37
CA ASP A 568 -12.25 3.39 -8.44
C ASP A 568 -11.82 4.87 -8.36
N PHE A 569 -12.73 5.78 -8.00
CA PHE A 569 -12.47 7.23 -7.95
C PHE A 569 -12.69 7.77 -6.54
N VAL A 570 -11.63 7.75 -5.72
CA VAL A 570 -11.72 8.02 -4.27
C VAL A 570 -11.77 9.51 -3.94
N ASN A 571 -11.08 10.32 -4.76
CA ASN A 571 -10.94 11.75 -4.53
C ASN A 571 -12.33 12.42 -4.54
N GLN A 572 -12.68 13.08 -3.43
CA GLN A 572 -13.99 13.72 -3.22
C GLN A 572 -15.25 12.83 -3.36
N HIS A 573 -15.11 11.50 -3.43
CA HIS A 573 -16.26 10.59 -3.43
C HIS A 573 -17.11 10.78 -2.17
N PRO A 574 -18.47 10.82 -2.25
CA PRO A 574 -19.33 11.04 -1.08
C PRO A 574 -19.30 9.91 -0.05
N GLY A 575 -18.99 8.68 -0.46
CA GLY A 575 -18.89 7.49 0.40
C GLY A 575 -19.67 6.30 -0.18
N GLU A 576 -19.60 5.14 0.46
CA GLU A 576 -20.34 3.90 0.08
C GLU A 576 -19.88 3.18 -1.21
N ALA A 577 -18.84 3.67 -1.90
CA ALA A 577 -18.20 2.92 -2.99
C ALA A 577 -17.25 1.85 -2.44
N GLY A 578 -16.92 0.87 -3.30
CA GLY A 578 -16.03 -0.23 -2.93
C GLY A 578 -16.76 -1.30 -2.12
N LEU A 579 -16.16 -1.73 -1.00
CA LEU A 579 -16.66 -2.86 -0.22
C LEU A 579 -18.15 -2.76 0.18
N PRO A 580 -18.69 -1.61 0.63
CA PRO A 580 -20.11 -1.49 0.92
C PRO A 580 -21.00 -1.81 -0.29
N SER A 581 -20.63 -1.37 -1.49
CA SER A 581 -21.41 -1.65 -2.71
C SER A 581 -21.22 -3.09 -3.20
N PHE A 582 -20.03 -3.67 -3.02
CA PHE A 582 -19.72 -5.04 -3.44
C PHE A 582 -20.57 -6.09 -2.73
N ILE A 583 -20.90 -5.87 -1.46
CA ILE A 583 -21.61 -6.85 -0.62
C ILE A 583 -23.13 -6.68 -0.59
N VAL A 584 -23.69 -5.70 -1.31
CA VAL A 584 -25.15 -5.45 -1.32
C VAL A 584 -25.93 -6.68 -1.79
N GLY A 585 -25.34 -7.47 -2.69
CA GLY A 585 -25.94 -8.71 -3.20
C GLY A 585 -25.91 -9.89 -2.24
N ASP A 586 -25.18 -9.78 -1.12
CA ASP A 586 -24.99 -10.81 -0.09
C ASP A 586 -24.68 -12.19 -0.69
N ARG A 587 -23.69 -12.24 -1.60
CA ARG A 587 -23.37 -13.45 -2.35
C ARG A 587 -22.89 -14.57 -1.42
N SER A 588 -22.99 -15.81 -1.90
CA SER A 588 -22.39 -16.95 -1.21
C SER A 588 -20.86 -16.80 -1.19
N ILE A 589 -20.26 -17.09 -0.05
CA ILE A 589 -18.81 -17.26 0.11
C ILE A 589 -18.46 -18.67 0.64
N ASP A 590 -19.41 -19.61 0.51
CA ASP A 590 -19.26 -21.01 0.89
C ASP A 590 -18.91 -21.89 -0.31
N GLY A 591 -17.61 -22.18 -0.49
CA GLY A 591 -17.14 -23.10 -1.53
C GLY A 591 -17.03 -22.40 -2.88
N GLU A 592 -16.66 -21.13 -2.85
CA GLU A 592 -16.61 -20.24 -4.00
C GLU A 592 -15.19 -19.72 -4.21
N ASP A 593 -14.98 -18.95 -5.29
CA ASP A 593 -13.77 -18.16 -5.50
C ASP A 593 -13.86 -16.89 -4.65
N LEU A 594 -12.92 -16.68 -3.72
CA LEU A 594 -13.04 -15.71 -2.63
C LEU A 594 -11.90 -14.70 -2.62
N VAL A 595 -12.25 -13.47 -2.25
CA VAL A 595 -11.29 -12.40 -1.97
C VAL A 595 -11.43 -11.99 -0.52
N LEU A 596 -10.30 -11.98 0.20
CA LEU A 596 -10.20 -11.42 1.54
C LEU A 596 -9.70 -9.98 1.42
N TRP A 597 -10.29 -9.09 2.22
CA TRP A 597 -9.87 -7.70 2.35
C TRP A 597 -9.51 -7.47 3.80
N HIS A 598 -8.22 -7.44 4.10
CA HIS A 598 -7.72 -7.36 5.45
C HIS A 598 -7.27 -5.95 5.79
N THR A 599 -7.97 -5.32 6.73
CA THR A 599 -7.56 -4.04 7.31
C THR A 599 -6.60 -4.26 8.47
N PHE A 600 -5.46 -3.57 8.42
CA PHE A 600 -4.46 -3.51 9.47
C PHE A 600 -3.82 -2.12 9.48
N GLY A 601 -3.09 -1.75 10.54
CA GLY A 601 -2.50 -0.43 10.60
C GLY A 601 -2.10 0.05 11.99
N LEU A 602 -1.70 1.32 12.04
CA LEU A 602 -1.19 2.01 13.23
C LEU A 602 -2.20 3.03 13.74
N THR A 603 -2.30 3.16 15.06
CA THR A 603 -2.88 4.35 15.70
C THR A 603 -1.73 5.15 16.29
N HIS A 604 -1.47 6.31 15.71
CA HIS A 604 -0.29 7.09 16.02
C HIS A 604 -0.65 8.30 16.90
N PHE A 605 -0.17 8.23 18.14
CA PHE A 605 -0.02 9.38 19.01
C PHE A 605 1.46 9.79 18.93
N PRO A 606 1.84 10.79 18.11
CA PRO A 606 3.24 11.16 17.92
C PRO A 606 3.93 11.44 19.24
N ARG A 607 5.23 11.20 19.30
CA ARG A 607 6.07 11.38 20.50
C ARG A 607 7.29 12.20 20.12
N PRO A 608 7.90 12.98 21.03
CA PRO A 608 9.09 13.78 20.72
C PRO A 608 10.20 13.03 19.97
N GLU A 609 10.37 11.72 20.21
CA GLU A 609 11.33 10.86 19.49
C GLU A 609 11.05 10.72 17.99
N ASP A 610 9.85 11.03 17.53
CA ASP A 610 9.44 10.99 16.12
C ASP A 610 9.79 12.31 15.38
N TRP A 611 10.39 13.28 16.07
CA TRP A 611 10.82 14.58 15.53
C TRP A 611 12.35 14.75 15.61
N PRO A 612 13.01 15.30 14.57
CA PRO A 612 12.48 15.84 13.31
C PRO A 612 12.26 14.82 12.19
N VAL A 613 12.61 13.55 12.43
CA VAL A 613 12.36 12.43 11.52
C VAL A 613 12.01 11.20 12.36
N MET A 614 10.94 10.52 11.96
CA MET A 614 10.34 9.43 12.68
C MET A 614 11.18 8.14 12.51
N PRO A 615 11.57 7.45 13.60
CA PRO A 615 12.04 6.08 13.51
C PRO A 615 10.95 5.16 12.96
N VAL A 616 11.32 4.14 12.19
CA VAL A 616 10.35 3.20 11.59
C VAL A 616 9.44 2.57 12.66
N ASP A 617 8.13 2.60 12.40
CA ASP A 617 7.13 1.77 13.08
C ASP A 617 6.49 0.77 12.10
N TYR A 618 5.90 -0.30 12.62
CA TYR A 618 5.57 -1.51 11.85
C TYR A 618 4.10 -1.92 12.01
N ALA A 619 3.46 -2.29 10.89
CA ALA A 619 2.15 -2.93 10.88
C ALA A 619 2.09 -4.02 9.80
N GLY A 620 1.29 -5.06 9.99
CA GLY A 620 1.26 -6.17 9.06
C GLY A 620 0.33 -7.32 9.44
N PHE A 621 0.55 -8.46 8.78
CA PHE A 621 -0.17 -9.72 9.05
C PHE A 621 0.57 -10.93 8.48
N LYS A 622 0.14 -12.13 8.87
CA LYS A 622 0.69 -13.39 8.33
C LYS A 622 -0.41 -14.33 7.84
N LEU A 623 -0.15 -15.06 6.76
CA LEU A 623 -0.88 -16.25 6.35
C LEU A 623 -0.03 -17.48 6.68
N LYS A 624 -0.55 -18.41 7.48
CA LYS A 624 0.18 -19.63 7.89
C LYS A 624 -0.53 -20.90 7.42
N PRO A 625 0.20 -21.93 6.95
CA PRO A 625 -0.42 -23.20 6.58
C PRO A 625 -1.04 -23.88 7.80
N VAL A 626 -2.30 -24.31 7.69
CA VAL A 626 -3.05 -25.06 8.71
C VAL A 626 -3.59 -26.35 8.10
N GLY A 627 -2.82 -27.43 8.23
CA GLY A 627 -3.16 -28.70 7.59
C GLY A 627 -3.05 -28.68 6.07
N PHE A 628 -2.43 -27.65 5.48
CA PHE A 628 -2.13 -27.61 4.03
C PHE A 628 -1.20 -28.75 3.62
N PHE A 629 -0.13 -28.95 4.38
CA PHE A 629 0.86 -30.02 4.21
C PHE A 629 0.51 -31.23 5.07
N ASP A 630 1.04 -32.40 4.69
CA ASP A 630 0.87 -33.66 5.43
C ASP A 630 1.71 -33.78 6.71
N ARG A 631 2.72 -32.91 6.84
CA ARG A 631 3.66 -32.78 7.96
C ARG A 631 4.43 -31.46 7.78
N ASN A 632 5.37 -31.16 8.68
CA ASN A 632 6.26 -30.02 8.53
C ASN A 632 6.92 -30.04 7.12
N PRO A 633 6.69 -29.00 6.27
CA PRO A 633 7.23 -28.96 4.91
C PRO A 633 8.74 -28.77 4.89
N ALA A 634 9.32 -28.20 5.94
CA ALA A 634 10.75 -27.84 6.01
C ALA A 634 11.65 -28.93 6.62
N LEU A 635 11.25 -30.21 6.55
CA LEU A 635 12.03 -31.31 7.12
C LEU A 635 13.25 -31.71 6.27
N ASP A 636 13.23 -31.37 4.99
CA ASP A 636 14.30 -31.63 4.02
C ASP A 636 15.35 -30.50 3.97
N VAL A 637 15.08 -29.36 4.61
CA VAL A 637 16.05 -28.29 4.81
C VAL A 637 17.32 -28.88 5.43
N PRO A 638 18.51 -28.70 4.81
CA PRO A 638 19.74 -29.33 5.29
C PRO A 638 20.28 -28.63 6.54
N SER A 639 21.08 -29.36 7.32
CA SER A 639 21.87 -28.76 8.40
C SER A 639 22.80 -27.68 7.84
N SER A 640 22.93 -26.57 8.55
CA SER A 640 23.92 -25.54 8.20
C SER A 640 25.34 -26.11 8.32
N THR A 641 26.17 -25.87 7.32
CA THR A 641 27.61 -26.18 7.37
C THR A 641 28.34 -25.04 8.07
N ALA A 642 29.14 -25.35 9.09
CA ALA A 642 29.96 -24.36 9.77
C ALA A 642 31.20 -24.05 8.92
N THR A 643 31.16 -22.96 8.16
CA THR A 643 32.34 -22.40 7.47
C THR A 643 32.79 -21.06 8.07
N HIS A 644 32.03 -20.48 9.01
CA HIS A 644 32.41 -19.26 9.72
C HIS A 644 32.96 -19.55 11.12
N CYS A 645 34.05 -18.85 11.45
CA CYS A 645 34.98 -19.07 12.55
C CYS A 645 34.34 -19.25 13.94
N CYS A 646 34.79 -20.29 14.64
CA CYS A 646 35.21 -20.25 16.05
C CYS A 646 36.13 -21.47 16.31
N GLU A 647 37.45 -21.26 16.38
CA GLU A 647 38.21 -21.96 17.42
C GLU A 647 37.92 -21.17 18.71
N GLY A 648 37.24 -21.82 19.65
CA GLY A 648 36.90 -21.25 20.95
C GLY A 648 38.11 -21.11 21.87
#